data_AF-A0A924NWP7-F1
#
_entry.id   AF-A0A924NWP7-F1
#
_cell.length_a   1.000
_cell.length_b   1.000
_cell.length_c   1.000
_cell.angle_alpha   90.00
_cell.angle_beta   90.00
_cell.angle_gamma   90.00
#
_symmetry.space_group_name_H-M   'P 1'
#
loop_
_entity.id
_entity.type
_entity.pdbx_description
1 polymer ?
#
loop_
_entity_poly.entity_id
_entity_poly.type
_entity_poly.pdbx_seq_one_letter_code
_entity_poly.pdbx_strand_id
1 'polypeptide(L)'
;MPTIVVFSHLRWDFVYQRPQQLLSRLAQHYRVLFVEEPVYDDGASFMEQSAPAPGVTVCRPHTASQGGGFHDDQIPILQPMLAKLLAPGERPIVWFYTPMALPLLQELQPSLVVYDCMDELSAFKNSPKQLLQRETALLNLADLVFAGGPSLYEAKRERHASAHCFPSSVDVGHFGQALERASSHSLQASIPHPRLGFYGVIDERFDAGLVAALAEAHPEWHIVLVGPVVKINPASLPQGENIHYLGQQGYQDLPALLAGWDACLLPFALNEATRFISPTKVLEYMAAELPVVSTAITDVERPYGHVVAVARDAAAFVAACEAALALDDDARAAMVSTMRGIVAATSWDVTAGAMRSLIEQAPPRRNAPRFASEDGEGAVAVAGISGKVNPLRPQNGAQKVQTAILGAGPTGLSAAYHLGAGAVLLEKNASVGGWCRSVHDHGFTFDYAGHIMFSNDPYVLKLYDMLLGPNLHWQNREAWVYSKQVYTRYPFQGALYGLPPKVITECIVGAVEARFGSIESAAPAAAVTAAVSAAVSATTAQQGAVKPVQDCCADGTADLANTASIAPRKRESPNFEEFIYKVWGRGIAKHFAIPYNKKLWTVPLNEMETSWLGGRVPLPDLEEIIEGALEPVGKPMGPNARFGYPLSGGFQALMSGFLPHIKGRIEMNTSAVQLLAREHLLVMADGSRYRYDHLISTMPLPELIKLIGPEAPEEVRAAAKGLRHISVKCVNLGVARENITDKHWIYYPEQTIFHRIFVQGNASPHCNPPGGFGLTCEISYSPWKPLPLDGQALIERCIEDCINVEMLRPEDRIITAHLVDMPYAYVIYDQARASNVATVKDWLARYDIVLAGRYSEWEYYNSDHAFIAGKKAAEAVLRQRADVAQNVGSE
;
A
#
# COMPACT_ATOMS: atom_id res chain seq x y z
N MET A 1 -4.54 16.78 -43.15
CA MET A 1 -5.22 15.71 -42.39
C MET A 1 -4.89 15.93 -40.92
N PRO A 2 -5.85 15.97 -39.98
CA PRO A 2 -5.54 16.16 -38.57
C PRO A 2 -4.72 14.98 -38.03
N THR A 3 -3.85 15.24 -37.06
CA THR A 3 -2.97 14.22 -36.47
C THR A 3 -3.55 13.69 -35.17
N ILE A 4 -3.54 12.36 -35.00
CA ILE A 4 -3.77 11.69 -33.72
C ILE A 4 -2.40 11.22 -33.19
N VAL A 5 -2.02 11.66 -32.00
CA VAL A 5 -0.87 11.13 -31.25
C VAL A 5 -1.40 10.15 -30.21
N VAL A 6 -1.01 8.89 -30.31
CA VAL A 6 -1.45 7.81 -29.42
C VAL A 6 -0.32 7.42 -28.50
N PHE A 7 -0.58 7.35 -27.20
CA PHE A 7 0.36 6.78 -26.22
C PHE A 7 -0.12 5.40 -25.78
N SER A 8 0.70 4.38 -26.02
CA SER A 8 0.34 2.99 -25.81
C SER A 8 1.35 2.24 -24.96
N HIS A 9 0.84 1.50 -23.96
CA HIS A 9 1.61 0.50 -23.21
C HIS A 9 1.76 -0.83 -23.98
N LEU A 10 1.09 -0.95 -25.12
CA LEU A 10 1.13 -2.10 -26.02
C LEU A 10 1.96 -1.77 -27.24
N ARG A 11 2.82 -2.70 -27.66
CA ARG A 11 3.55 -2.62 -28.91
C ARG A 11 2.66 -3.03 -30.08
N TRP A 12 2.83 -2.35 -31.20
CA TRP A 12 2.05 -2.57 -32.42
C TRP A 12 2.23 -3.99 -32.97
N ASP A 13 3.45 -4.51 -32.91
CA ASP A 13 3.90 -5.82 -33.43
C ASP A 13 3.76 -6.98 -32.43
N PHE A 14 3.24 -6.74 -31.22
CA PHE A 14 3.10 -7.79 -30.20
C PHE A 14 1.89 -8.69 -30.41
N VAL A 15 0.68 -8.23 -30.08
CA VAL A 15 -0.56 -8.96 -30.33
C VAL A 15 -1.55 -8.02 -31.02
N TYR A 16 -2.06 -8.46 -32.17
CA TYR A 16 -3.03 -7.69 -32.94
C TYR A 16 -4.38 -7.69 -32.24
N GLN A 17 -4.83 -6.52 -31.82
CA GLN A 17 -6.03 -6.36 -31.02
C GLN A 17 -6.68 -4.99 -31.27
N ARG A 18 -7.51 -4.52 -30.33
CA ARG A 18 -8.31 -3.31 -30.45
C ARG A 18 -7.56 -2.06 -30.98
N PRO A 19 -6.34 -1.70 -30.50
CA PRO A 19 -5.64 -0.53 -31.01
C PRO A 19 -5.37 -0.60 -32.51
N GLN A 20 -4.89 -1.74 -33.01
CA GLN A 20 -4.58 -1.90 -34.43
C GLN A 20 -5.86 -1.85 -35.27
N GLN A 21 -6.95 -2.48 -34.80
CA GLN A 21 -8.25 -2.48 -35.48
C GLN A 21 -8.84 -1.06 -35.61
N LEU A 22 -8.83 -0.29 -34.52
CA LEU A 22 -9.41 1.04 -34.48
C LEU A 22 -8.54 2.07 -35.21
N LEU A 23 -7.24 2.09 -34.90
CA LEU A 23 -6.34 3.13 -35.39
C LEU A 23 -6.06 2.99 -36.89
N SER A 24 -5.99 1.76 -37.43
CA SER A 24 -5.82 1.57 -38.88
C SER A 24 -7.05 2.05 -39.68
N ARG A 25 -8.25 1.99 -39.09
CA ARG A 25 -9.47 2.53 -39.69
C ARG A 25 -9.55 4.05 -39.56
N LEU A 26 -9.22 4.58 -38.38
CA LEU A 26 -9.11 6.03 -38.17
C LEU A 26 -8.02 6.64 -39.06
N ALA A 27 -6.96 5.90 -39.40
CA ALA A 27 -5.89 6.36 -40.27
C ALA A 27 -6.33 6.72 -41.71
N GLN A 28 -7.52 6.29 -42.13
CA GLN A 28 -8.13 6.73 -43.39
C GLN A 28 -8.55 8.22 -43.36
N HIS A 29 -8.70 8.79 -42.16
CA HIS A 29 -9.16 10.17 -41.94
C HIS A 29 -8.16 11.03 -41.13
N TYR A 30 -7.23 10.39 -40.44
CA TYR A 30 -6.25 11.04 -39.56
C TYR A 30 -4.84 10.53 -39.84
N ARG A 31 -3.84 11.39 -39.64
CA ARG A 31 -2.45 10.92 -39.55
C ARG A 31 -2.23 10.35 -38.16
N VAL A 32 -1.99 9.05 -38.03
CA VAL A 32 -1.83 8.42 -36.71
C VAL A 32 -0.34 8.26 -36.38
N LEU A 33 0.08 8.85 -35.28
CA LEU A 33 1.40 8.66 -34.67
C LEU A 33 1.24 7.80 -33.42
N PHE A 34 1.61 6.53 -33.51
CA PHE A 34 1.48 5.56 -32.43
C PHE A 34 2.79 5.46 -31.63
N VAL A 35 2.82 6.08 -30.46
CA VAL A 35 3.99 6.12 -29.58
C VAL A 35 3.96 4.93 -28.62
N GLU A 36 4.92 4.03 -28.79
CA GLU A 36 5.12 2.87 -27.92
C GLU A 36 5.89 3.24 -26.65
N GLU A 37 5.89 2.31 -25.68
CA GLU A 37 6.80 2.39 -24.55
C GLU A 37 8.26 2.36 -25.00
N PRO A 38 9.14 3.13 -24.33
CA PRO A 38 10.53 3.17 -24.73
C PRO A 38 11.25 1.83 -24.51
N VAL A 39 12.21 1.57 -25.37
CA VAL A 39 13.15 0.45 -25.26
C VAL A 39 14.45 0.93 -24.63
N TYR A 40 15.01 0.12 -23.74
CA TYR A 40 16.32 0.37 -23.20
C TYR A 40 17.39 0.21 -24.29
N ASP A 41 18.20 1.24 -24.48
CA ASP A 41 19.38 1.24 -25.36
C ASP A 41 20.51 2.02 -24.68
N ASP A 42 21.70 1.42 -24.57
CA ASP A 42 22.89 2.02 -23.95
C ASP A 42 23.45 3.23 -24.73
N GLY A 43 22.96 3.47 -25.95
CA GLY A 43 23.36 4.55 -26.85
C GLY A 43 22.66 5.90 -26.63
N ALA A 44 22.92 6.83 -27.57
CA ALA A 44 22.23 8.11 -27.58
C ALA A 44 20.74 7.93 -27.91
N SER A 45 19.85 8.61 -27.19
CA SER A 45 18.41 8.42 -27.36
C SER A 45 17.92 8.83 -28.75
N PHE A 46 17.18 7.95 -29.42
CA PHE A 46 16.65 8.17 -30.77
C PHE A 46 15.24 7.58 -30.93
N MET A 47 14.50 8.06 -31.94
CA MET A 47 13.16 7.58 -32.23
C MET A 47 13.22 6.65 -33.45
N GLU A 48 12.96 5.37 -33.24
CA GLU A 48 12.73 4.43 -34.34
C GLU A 48 11.32 4.64 -34.89
N GLN A 49 11.18 4.68 -36.22
CA GLN A 49 9.89 4.84 -36.87
C GLN A 49 9.64 3.74 -37.90
N SER A 50 8.42 3.19 -37.90
CA SER A 50 7.94 2.25 -38.91
C SER A 50 6.53 2.62 -39.37
N ALA A 51 6.13 2.14 -40.54
CA ALA A 51 4.82 2.41 -41.13
C ALA A 51 4.09 1.08 -41.42
N PRO A 52 3.54 0.42 -40.39
CA PRO A 52 2.97 -0.92 -40.53
C PRO A 52 1.61 -0.95 -41.24
N ALA A 53 0.94 0.20 -41.38
CA ALA A 53 -0.31 0.35 -42.11
C ALA A 53 -0.39 1.74 -42.77
N PRO A 54 -1.16 1.89 -43.88
CA PRO A 54 -1.38 3.20 -44.49
C PRO A 54 -1.91 4.22 -43.48
N GLY A 55 -1.23 5.37 -43.37
CA GLY A 55 -1.61 6.46 -42.46
C GLY A 55 -1.24 6.25 -40.98
N VAL A 56 -0.61 5.12 -40.62
CA VAL A 56 -0.09 4.84 -39.28
C VAL A 56 1.44 4.88 -39.29
N THR A 57 2.03 5.70 -38.43
CA THR A 57 3.46 5.68 -38.11
C THR A 57 3.62 5.24 -36.67
N VAL A 58 4.31 4.14 -36.45
CA VAL A 58 4.72 3.69 -35.11
C VAL A 58 6.03 4.36 -34.76
N CYS A 59 6.07 4.97 -33.59
CA CYS A 59 7.20 5.69 -33.03
C CYS A 59 7.66 4.96 -31.77
N ARG A 60 8.81 4.30 -31.84
CA ARG A 60 9.41 3.56 -30.74
C ARG A 60 10.63 4.32 -30.21
N PRO A 61 10.54 4.94 -29.03
CA PRO A 61 11.68 5.64 -28.46
C PRO A 61 12.71 4.63 -27.93
N HIS A 62 13.98 4.91 -28.14
CA HIS A 62 15.10 4.21 -27.52
C HIS A 62 15.79 5.16 -26.54
N THR A 63 15.94 4.75 -25.28
CA THR A 63 16.54 5.58 -24.22
C THR A 63 17.46 4.76 -23.33
N ALA A 64 18.47 5.42 -22.74
CA ALA A 64 19.36 4.80 -21.76
C ALA A 64 18.75 4.75 -20.34
N SER A 65 17.43 4.99 -20.21
CA SER A 65 16.76 5.02 -18.91
C SER A 65 16.37 3.61 -18.46
N GLN A 66 16.74 3.25 -17.23
CA GLN A 66 16.41 1.96 -16.63
C GLN A 66 14.93 1.83 -16.20
N GLY A 67 14.18 2.93 -16.22
CA GLY A 67 12.76 2.93 -15.85
C GLY A 67 11.88 2.35 -16.96
N GLY A 68 11.14 1.28 -16.69
CA GLY A 68 10.24 0.64 -17.67
C GLY A 68 9.03 1.51 -18.05
N GLY A 69 8.55 1.38 -19.30
CA GLY A 69 7.38 2.10 -19.80
C GLY A 69 7.51 3.62 -19.74
N PHE A 70 6.40 4.34 -19.57
CA PHE A 70 6.40 5.81 -19.41
C PHE A 70 6.76 6.26 -17.98
N HIS A 71 7.81 5.69 -17.40
CA HIS A 71 8.33 6.09 -16.09
C HIS A 71 8.83 7.55 -16.09
N ASP A 72 8.89 8.16 -14.91
CA ASP A 72 9.22 9.59 -14.74
C ASP A 72 10.60 9.94 -15.29
N ASP A 73 11.56 9.02 -15.15
CA ASP A 73 12.91 9.17 -15.68
C ASP A 73 12.97 9.20 -17.21
N GLN A 74 11.93 8.69 -17.89
CA GLN A 74 11.84 8.69 -19.35
C GLN A 74 11.26 10.02 -19.86
N ILE A 75 10.38 10.67 -19.09
CA ILE A 75 9.58 11.82 -19.55
C ILE A 75 10.45 12.98 -20.12
N PRO A 76 11.53 13.43 -19.44
CA PRO A 76 12.35 14.53 -19.95
C PRO A 76 13.09 14.21 -21.26
N ILE A 77 13.33 12.92 -21.53
CA ILE A 77 13.98 12.44 -22.76
C ILE A 77 12.95 12.38 -23.89
N LEU A 78 11.74 11.89 -23.60
CA LEU A 78 10.68 11.70 -24.59
C LEU A 78 10.07 13.02 -25.07
N GLN A 79 9.90 14.00 -24.18
CA GLN A 79 9.33 15.32 -24.49
C GLN A 79 9.96 15.98 -25.74
N PRO A 80 11.28 16.20 -25.82
CA PRO A 80 11.91 16.81 -26.99
C PRO A 80 11.86 15.90 -28.24
N MET A 81 11.74 14.59 -28.09
CA MET A 81 11.60 13.67 -29.23
C MET A 81 10.19 13.77 -29.83
N LEU A 82 9.17 13.87 -28.99
CA LEU A 82 7.77 14.04 -29.41
C LEU A 82 7.55 15.38 -30.12
N ALA A 83 8.15 16.46 -29.61
CA ALA A 83 8.06 17.79 -30.22
C ALA A 83 8.56 17.79 -31.68
N LYS A 84 9.53 16.93 -32.02
CA LYS A 84 10.06 16.79 -33.40
C LYS A 84 9.12 16.03 -34.35
N LEU A 85 8.12 15.31 -33.83
CA LEU A 85 7.19 14.52 -34.66
C LEU A 85 6.05 15.36 -35.25
N LEU A 86 5.78 16.52 -34.65
CA LEU A 86 4.69 17.42 -35.00
C LEU A 86 5.22 18.69 -35.66
N ALA A 87 4.45 19.26 -36.58
CA ALA A 87 4.78 20.56 -37.13
C ALA A 87 4.58 21.66 -36.07
N PRO A 88 5.38 22.75 -36.07
CA PRO A 88 5.18 23.86 -35.15
C PRO A 88 3.75 24.41 -35.19
N GLY A 89 3.10 24.51 -34.03
CA GLY A 89 1.72 25.00 -33.91
C GLY A 89 0.62 23.99 -34.28
N GLU A 90 0.98 22.75 -34.64
CA GLU A 90 0.02 21.68 -34.88
C GLU A 90 -0.68 21.29 -33.56
N ARG A 91 -2.01 21.15 -33.61
CA ARG A 91 -2.85 20.82 -32.44
C ARG A 91 -3.46 19.41 -32.58
N PRO A 92 -2.72 18.35 -32.22
CA PRO A 92 -3.17 16.98 -32.45
C PRO A 92 -4.33 16.59 -31.55
N ILE A 93 -5.06 15.54 -31.91
CA ILE A 93 -5.85 14.78 -30.96
C ILE A 93 -4.86 13.89 -30.18
N VAL A 94 -4.92 13.89 -28.86
CA VAL A 94 -4.03 13.07 -28.04
C VAL A 94 -4.83 11.94 -27.40
N TRP A 95 -4.44 10.71 -27.71
CA TRP A 95 -5.13 9.49 -27.34
C TRP A 95 -4.29 8.67 -26.36
N PHE A 96 -4.87 8.27 -25.24
CA PHE A 96 -4.21 7.49 -24.22
C PHE A 96 -4.80 6.08 -24.14
N TYR A 97 -3.93 5.07 -24.22
CA TYR A 97 -4.20 3.70 -23.74
C TYR A 97 -3.53 3.42 -22.39
N THR A 98 -2.74 4.37 -21.87
CA THR A 98 -2.09 4.24 -20.56
C THR A 98 -2.05 5.60 -19.85
N PRO A 99 -2.48 5.68 -18.58
CA PRO A 99 -2.33 6.89 -17.78
C PRO A 99 -0.87 7.28 -17.53
N MET A 100 0.08 6.33 -17.64
CA MET A 100 1.49 6.61 -17.36
C MET A 100 2.07 7.66 -18.29
N ALA A 101 1.58 7.77 -19.52
CA ALA A 101 2.05 8.76 -20.49
C ALA A 101 1.49 10.17 -20.26
N LEU A 102 0.57 10.38 -19.31
CA LEU A 102 -0.08 11.67 -19.06
C LEU A 102 0.89 12.87 -18.97
N PRO A 103 2.08 12.78 -18.35
CA PRO A 103 3.02 13.90 -18.31
C PRO A 103 3.47 14.40 -19.69
N LEU A 104 3.46 13.55 -20.73
CA LEU A 104 3.83 13.92 -22.10
C LEU A 104 2.80 14.84 -22.75
N LEU A 105 1.58 14.94 -22.20
CA LEU A 105 0.55 15.87 -22.66
C LEU A 105 1.01 17.34 -22.54
N GLN A 106 1.93 17.64 -21.62
CA GLN A 106 2.36 19.01 -21.30
C GLN A 106 2.99 19.74 -22.49
N GLU A 107 3.75 19.03 -23.32
CA GLU A 107 4.44 19.57 -24.50
C GLU A 107 3.55 19.55 -25.76
N LEU A 108 2.35 18.99 -25.65
CA LEU A 108 1.39 18.92 -26.75
C LEU A 108 0.34 20.01 -26.56
N GLN A 109 -0.10 20.62 -27.67
CA GLN A 109 -1.25 21.53 -27.66
C GLN A 109 -2.49 20.80 -28.19
N PRO A 110 -3.09 19.87 -27.42
CA PRO A 110 -4.16 19.02 -27.94
C PRO A 110 -5.37 19.84 -28.41
N SER A 111 -5.94 19.46 -29.55
CA SER A 111 -7.28 19.88 -29.96
C SER A 111 -8.37 19.08 -29.24
N LEU A 112 -8.06 17.84 -28.85
CA LEU A 112 -8.92 16.95 -28.07
C LEU A 112 -8.06 15.93 -27.30
N VAL A 113 -8.49 15.51 -26.12
CA VAL A 113 -7.88 14.44 -25.33
C VAL A 113 -8.85 13.26 -25.22
N VAL A 114 -8.42 12.09 -25.66
CA VAL A 114 -9.17 10.84 -25.59
C VAL A 114 -8.47 9.88 -24.64
N TYR A 115 -9.22 9.27 -23.73
CA TYR A 115 -8.75 8.14 -22.93
C TYR A 115 -9.54 6.88 -23.32
N ASP A 116 -8.90 5.91 -23.98
CA ASP A 116 -9.50 4.60 -24.27
C ASP A 116 -9.04 3.58 -23.22
N CYS A 117 -9.88 3.44 -22.20
CA CYS A 117 -9.72 2.51 -21.09
C CYS A 117 -10.17 1.12 -21.53
N MET A 118 -9.22 0.34 -22.06
CA MET A 118 -9.46 -1.04 -22.50
C MET A 118 -9.36 -2.06 -21.38
N ASP A 119 -8.50 -1.80 -20.40
CA ASP A 119 -8.19 -2.68 -19.26
C ASP A 119 -8.06 -1.84 -17.98
N GLU A 120 -8.36 -2.44 -16.83
CA GLU A 120 -8.07 -1.84 -15.52
C GLU A 120 -6.59 -2.08 -15.17
N LEU A 121 -5.70 -1.28 -15.76
CA LEU A 121 -4.25 -1.44 -15.64
C LEU A 121 -3.76 -1.44 -14.18
N SER A 122 -4.50 -0.81 -13.26
CA SER A 122 -4.18 -0.79 -11.82
C SER A 122 -4.33 -2.15 -11.15
N ALA A 123 -5.16 -3.03 -11.71
CA ALA A 123 -5.42 -4.38 -11.20
C ALA A 123 -4.38 -5.43 -11.64
N PHE A 124 -3.45 -5.09 -12.54
CA PHE A 124 -2.36 -5.99 -12.96
C PHE A 124 -1.30 -6.12 -11.86
N LYS A 125 -0.62 -7.27 -11.80
CA LYS A 125 0.48 -7.45 -10.84
C LYS A 125 1.60 -6.45 -11.11
N ASN A 126 2.18 -5.93 -10.02
CA ASN A 126 3.29 -4.97 -10.05
C ASN A 126 2.97 -3.66 -10.81
N SER A 127 1.70 -3.24 -10.84
CA SER A 127 1.33 -1.98 -11.46
C SER A 127 2.08 -0.79 -10.81
N PRO A 128 2.54 0.21 -11.59
CA PRO A 128 3.25 1.36 -11.04
C PRO A 128 2.41 2.11 -9.99
N LYS A 129 3.02 2.52 -8.87
CA LYS A 129 2.31 3.18 -7.76
C LYS A 129 1.57 4.46 -8.19
N GLN A 130 2.08 5.16 -9.19
CA GLN A 130 1.52 6.40 -9.73
C GLN A 130 0.32 6.18 -10.67
N LEU A 131 0.06 4.94 -11.10
CA LEU A 131 -0.88 4.63 -12.16
C LEU A 131 -2.32 5.06 -11.80
N LEU A 132 -2.79 4.73 -10.59
CA LEU A 132 -4.14 5.10 -10.13
C LEU A 132 -4.32 6.63 -10.01
N GLN A 133 -3.28 7.31 -9.54
CA GLN A 133 -3.26 8.77 -9.45
C GLN A 133 -3.32 9.41 -10.84
N ARG A 134 -2.52 8.90 -11.79
CA ARG A 134 -2.52 9.36 -13.18
C ARG A 134 -3.82 9.05 -13.90
N GLU A 135 -4.44 7.90 -13.61
CA GLU A 135 -5.75 7.57 -14.18
C GLU A 135 -6.79 8.58 -13.72
N THR A 136 -6.83 8.89 -12.43
CA THR A 136 -7.76 9.87 -11.89
C THR A 136 -7.53 11.25 -12.51
N ALA A 137 -6.27 11.65 -12.71
CA ALA A 137 -5.94 12.91 -13.38
C ALA A 137 -6.34 12.90 -14.87
N LEU A 138 -6.09 11.80 -15.58
CA LEU A 138 -6.44 11.64 -16.99
C LEU A 138 -7.95 11.63 -17.20
N LEU A 139 -8.72 10.95 -16.34
CA LEU A 139 -10.19 10.98 -16.37
C LEU A 139 -10.71 12.41 -16.22
N ASN A 140 -10.10 13.24 -15.38
CA ASN A 140 -10.50 14.64 -15.23
C ASN A 140 -10.10 15.54 -16.42
N LEU A 141 -9.09 15.15 -17.18
CA LEU A 141 -8.53 15.94 -18.29
C LEU A 141 -9.03 15.52 -19.67
N ALA A 142 -9.45 14.27 -19.82
CA ALA A 142 -9.97 13.73 -21.05
C ALA A 142 -11.26 14.45 -21.44
N ASP A 143 -11.41 14.75 -22.73
CA ASP A 143 -12.65 15.30 -23.28
C ASP A 143 -13.61 14.14 -23.62
N LEU A 144 -13.07 12.98 -24.00
CA LEU A 144 -13.80 11.73 -24.25
C LEU A 144 -13.15 10.54 -23.53
N VAL A 145 -13.97 9.70 -22.91
CA VAL A 145 -13.53 8.42 -22.33
C VAL A 145 -14.24 7.29 -23.06
N PHE A 146 -13.47 6.38 -23.65
CA PHE A 146 -13.97 5.14 -24.24
C PHE A 146 -13.66 3.98 -23.30
N ALA A 147 -14.66 3.14 -23.02
CA ALA A 147 -14.50 1.94 -22.20
C ALA A 147 -14.61 0.70 -23.09
N GLY A 148 -13.67 -0.24 -22.93
CA GLY A 148 -13.54 -1.44 -23.76
C GLY A 148 -14.60 -2.53 -23.54
N GLY A 149 -15.44 -2.40 -22.50
CA GLY A 149 -16.49 -3.36 -22.16
C GLY A 149 -17.56 -2.77 -21.22
N PRO A 150 -18.71 -3.43 -21.04
CA PRO A 150 -19.78 -2.98 -20.15
C PRO A 150 -19.35 -2.79 -18.70
N SER A 151 -18.57 -3.73 -18.15
CA SER A 151 -18.12 -3.66 -16.76
C SER A 151 -17.20 -2.46 -16.49
N LEU A 152 -16.26 -2.17 -17.40
CA LEU A 152 -15.44 -0.96 -17.35
C LEU A 152 -16.29 0.30 -17.52
N TYR A 153 -17.24 0.29 -18.44
CA TYR A 153 -18.12 1.44 -18.63
C TYR A 153 -18.91 1.78 -17.36
N GLU A 154 -19.50 0.78 -16.71
CA GLU A 154 -20.18 0.92 -15.43
C GLU A 154 -19.25 1.55 -14.37
N ALA A 155 -17.99 1.12 -14.32
CA ALA A 155 -16.99 1.64 -13.38
C ALA A 155 -16.51 3.08 -13.69
N LYS A 156 -16.55 3.52 -14.96
CA LYS A 156 -16.03 4.84 -15.37
C LYS A 156 -17.12 5.90 -15.60
N ARG A 157 -18.37 5.52 -15.90
CA ARG A 157 -19.45 6.48 -16.23
C ARG A 157 -19.81 7.42 -15.08
N GLU A 158 -19.61 6.99 -13.83
CA GLU A 158 -19.84 7.84 -12.65
C GLU A 158 -18.64 8.77 -12.36
N ARG A 159 -17.49 8.52 -12.99
CA ARG A 159 -16.25 9.27 -12.84
C ARG A 159 -15.99 10.25 -14.00
N HIS A 160 -16.70 10.12 -15.12
CA HIS A 160 -16.57 11.02 -16.27
C HIS A 160 -17.88 11.18 -17.05
N ALA A 161 -18.30 12.42 -17.29
CA ALA A 161 -19.60 12.74 -17.90
C ALA A 161 -19.71 12.33 -19.39
N SER A 162 -18.59 12.25 -20.10
CA SER A 162 -18.52 11.80 -21.50
C SER A 162 -17.82 10.45 -21.61
N ALA A 163 -18.25 9.49 -20.79
CA ALA A 163 -17.84 8.10 -20.90
C ALA A 163 -18.78 7.37 -21.87
N HIS A 164 -18.22 6.56 -22.77
CA HIS A 164 -18.96 5.79 -23.77
C HIS A 164 -18.51 4.34 -23.76
N CYS A 165 -19.46 3.41 -23.83
CA CYS A 165 -19.17 1.98 -23.92
C CYS A 165 -18.97 1.59 -25.39
N PHE A 166 -17.77 1.13 -25.72
CA PHE A 166 -17.48 0.52 -27.01
C PHE A 166 -16.92 -0.88 -26.74
N PRO A 167 -17.76 -1.91 -26.63
CA PRO A 167 -17.29 -3.28 -26.42
C PRO A 167 -16.46 -3.78 -27.62
N SER A 168 -15.86 -4.96 -27.47
CA SER A 168 -15.12 -5.62 -28.55
C SER A 168 -15.98 -5.84 -29.81
N SER A 169 -15.34 -5.77 -30.98
CA SER A 169 -15.90 -6.18 -32.27
C SER A 169 -15.04 -7.28 -32.91
N VAL A 170 -15.45 -7.76 -34.08
CA VAL A 170 -14.73 -8.80 -34.83
C VAL A 170 -14.62 -8.42 -36.31
N ASP A 171 -13.55 -8.88 -36.96
CA ASP A 171 -13.43 -8.89 -38.42
C ASP A 171 -14.00 -10.20 -38.95
N VAL A 172 -15.28 -10.16 -39.33
CA VAL A 172 -16.04 -11.35 -39.75
C VAL A 172 -15.46 -11.96 -41.03
N GLY A 173 -15.01 -11.12 -41.97
CA GLY A 173 -14.40 -11.59 -43.21
C GLY A 173 -13.09 -12.31 -42.94
N HIS A 174 -12.28 -11.79 -42.03
CA HIS A 174 -11.02 -12.42 -41.64
C HIS A 174 -11.23 -13.78 -40.97
N PHE A 175 -12.01 -13.83 -39.90
CA PHE A 175 -12.18 -15.07 -39.13
C PHE A 175 -13.13 -16.09 -39.78
N GLY A 176 -14.03 -15.65 -40.66
CA GLY A 176 -14.88 -16.52 -41.46
C GLY A 176 -14.11 -17.43 -42.43
N GLN A 177 -12.83 -17.14 -42.72
CA GLN A 177 -11.95 -18.06 -43.45
C GLN A 177 -11.81 -19.42 -42.75
N ALA A 178 -11.98 -19.47 -41.42
CA ALA A 178 -11.91 -20.71 -40.65
C ALA A 178 -13.04 -21.71 -40.98
N LEU A 179 -14.09 -21.27 -41.68
CA LEU A 179 -15.16 -22.14 -42.19
C LEU A 179 -14.63 -23.12 -43.24
N GLU A 180 -13.56 -22.77 -43.95
CA GLU A 180 -12.84 -23.70 -44.82
C GLU A 180 -11.94 -24.62 -43.99
N ARG A 181 -12.53 -25.62 -43.34
CA ARG A 181 -11.82 -26.53 -42.43
C ARG A 181 -10.58 -27.21 -43.03
N ALA A 182 -10.55 -27.38 -44.36
CA ALA A 182 -9.41 -27.94 -45.09
C ALA A 182 -8.16 -27.03 -45.08
N SER A 183 -8.30 -25.74 -44.77
CA SER A 183 -7.21 -24.76 -44.70
C SER A 183 -6.53 -24.71 -43.32
N SER A 184 -6.57 -25.82 -42.56
CA SER A 184 -5.94 -25.90 -41.24
C SER A 184 -4.45 -25.58 -41.30
N HIS A 185 -3.96 -24.82 -40.32
CA HIS A 185 -2.58 -24.38 -40.27
C HIS A 185 -1.60 -25.56 -40.15
N SER A 186 -0.46 -25.49 -40.84
CA SER A 186 0.54 -26.57 -40.91
C SER A 186 1.14 -26.93 -39.55
N LEU A 187 1.24 -25.97 -38.62
CA LEU A 187 1.71 -26.21 -37.25
C LEU A 187 0.86 -27.21 -36.46
N GLN A 188 -0.40 -27.44 -36.85
CA GLN A 188 -1.27 -28.42 -36.20
C GLN A 188 -1.38 -29.73 -36.98
N ALA A 189 -0.67 -29.90 -38.10
CA ALA A 189 -0.81 -31.07 -38.97
C ALA A 189 -0.49 -32.39 -38.27
N SER A 190 0.45 -32.39 -37.32
CA SER A 190 0.82 -33.58 -36.54
C SER A 190 0.04 -33.76 -35.24
N ILE A 191 -0.82 -32.80 -34.87
CA ILE A 191 -1.59 -32.84 -33.61
C ILE A 191 -2.89 -33.62 -33.88
N PRO A 192 -3.21 -34.73 -33.18
CA PRO A 192 -4.46 -35.45 -33.40
C PRO A 192 -5.71 -34.66 -32.98
N HIS A 193 -6.89 -35.16 -33.35
CA HIS A 193 -8.19 -34.65 -32.91
C HIS A 193 -8.73 -35.51 -31.74
N PRO A 194 -9.57 -34.95 -30.85
CA PRO A 194 -10.11 -33.60 -30.89
C PRO A 194 -9.12 -32.53 -30.40
N ARG A 195 -9.17 -31.34 -31.00
CA ARG A 195 -8.32 -30.18 -30.67
C ARG A 195 -9.14 -29.09 -29.99
N LEU A 196 -8.77 -28.73 -28.77
CA LEU A 196 -9.38 -27.64 -28.02
C LEU A 196 -8.40 -26.47 -27.94
N GLY A 197 -8.77 -25.33 -28.49
CA GLY A 197 -7.81 -24.27 -28.77
C GLY A 197 -8.04 -22.97 -28.01
N PHE A 198 -6.96 -22.32 -27.61
CA PHE A 198 -6.95 -20.94 -27.12
C PHE A 198 -5.86 -20.16 -27.85
N TYR A 199 -6.17 -18.95 -28.29
CA TYR A 199 -5.13 -17.98 -28.62
C TYR A 199 -5.25 -16.69 -27.80
N GLY A 200 -4.10 -16.11 -27.48
CA GLY A 200 -4.01 -14.90 -26.67
C GLY A 200 -2.70 -14.82 -25.89
N VAL A 201 -2.51 -13.70 -25.19
CA VAL A 201 -1.36 -13.55 -24.29
C VAL A 201 -1.49 -14.55 -23.14
N ILE A 202 -0.46 -15.36 -22.91
CA ILE A 202 -0.40 -16.31 -21.78
C ILE A 202 0.36 -15.59 -20.65
N ASP A 203 -0.40 -14.99 -19.74
CA ASP A 203 0.09 -14.25 -18.57
C ASP A 203 -0.74 -14.59 -17.31
N GLU A 204 -0.70 -13.74 -16.29
CA GLU A 204 -1.46 -13.91 -15.04
C GLU A 204 -2.98 -14.01 -15.18
N ARG A 205 -3.52 -13.66 -16.36
CA ARG A 205 -4.95 -13.82 -16.68
C ARG A 205 -5.27 -15.23 -17.17
N PHE A 206 -4.27 -16.03 -17.55
CA PHE A 206 -4.45 -17.40 -18.03
C PHE A 206 -4.50 -18.39 -16.87
N ASP A 207 -5.53 -19.23 -16.83
CA ASP A 207 -5.68 -20.26 -15.80
C ASP A 207 -4.92 -21.54 -16.17
N ALA A 208 -3.65 -21.56 -15.80
CA ALA A 208 -2.76 -22.70 -16.02
C ALA A 208 -3.24 -23.98 -15.28
N GLY A 209 -3.87 -23.83 -14.11
CA GLY A 209 -4.38 -24.96 -13.33
C GLY A 209 -5.60 -25.61 -13.98
N LEU A 210 -6.50 -24.79 -14.53
CA LEU A 210 -7.65 -25.26 -15.29
C LEU A 210 -7.24 -26.06 -16.52
N VAL A 211 -6.24 -25.58 -17.26
CA VAL A 211 -5.72 -26.28 -18.43
C VAL A 211 -5.04 -27.60 -18.05
N ALA A 212 -4.32 -27.63 -16.92
CA ALA A 212 -3.75 -28.87 -16.39
C ALA A 212 -4.84 -29.90 -16.06
N ALA A 213 -5.91 -29.47 -15.38
CA ALA A 213 -7.04 -30.33 -15.04
C ALA A 213 -7.77 -30.87 -16.27
N LEU A 214 -7.94 -30.04 -17.31
CA LEU A 214 -8.51 -30.46 -18.59
C LEU A 214 -7.66 -31.53 -19.28
N ALA A 215 -6.33 -31.33 -19.30
CA ALA A 215 -5.39 -32.26 -19.91
C ALA A 215 -5.34 -33.62 -19.19
N GLU A 216 -5.44 -33.60 -17.86
CA GLU A 216 -5.45 -34.80 -17.01
C GLU A 216 -6.76 -35.58 -17.12
N ALA A 217 -7.90 -34.88 -17.19
CA ALA A 217 -9.22 -35.51 -17.30
C ALA A 217 -9.41 -36.24 -18.64
N HIS A 218 -8.87 -35.69 -19.73
CA HIS A 218 -8.96 -36.26 -21.09
C HIS A 218 -7.60 -36.32 -21.79
N PRO A 219 -6.79 -37.36 -21.54
CA PRO A 219 -5.50 -37.55 -22.20
C PRO A 219 -5.59 -37.68 -23.73
N GLU A 220 -6.76 -38.04 -24.26
CA GLU A 220 -7.05 -38.16 -25.68
C GLU A 220 -7.38 -36.82 -26.36
N TRP A 221 -7.64 -35.75 -25.61
CA TRP A 221 -7.88 -34.41 -26.14
C TRP A 221 -6.58 -33.65 -26.28
N HIS A 222 -6.42 -32.89 -27.37
CA HIS A 222 -5.22 -32.09 -27.60
C HIS A 222 -5.49 -30.60 -27.40
N ILE A 223 -4.87 -30.02 -26.38
CA ILE A 223 -5.04 -28.62 -26.00
C ILE A 223 -4.01 -27.79 -26.77
N VAL A 224 -4.47 -26.91 -27.65
CA VAL A 224 -3.62 -26.08 -28.51
C VAL A 224 -3.60 -24.64 -28.00
N LEU A 225 -2.44 -24.20 -27.50
CA LEU A 225 -2.24 -22.89 -26.89
C LEU A 225 -1.35 -22.02 -27.79
N VAL A 226 -1.89 -20.91 -28.28
CA VAL A 226 -1.23 -20.04 -29.26
C VAL A 226 -1.07 -18.63 -28.69
N GLY A 227 0.17 -18.21 -28.48
CA GLY A 227 0.47 -16.85 -28.08
C GLY A 227 1.78 -16.73 -27.30
N PRO A 228 2.20 -15.49 -27.03
CA PRO A 228 3.41 -15.23 -26.26
C PRO A 228 3.17 -15.50 -24.77
N VAL A 229 4.16 -16.10 -24.12
CA VAL A 229 4.22 -16.22 -22.65
C VAL A 229 4.97 -15.02 -22.09
N VAL A 230 4.29 -14.20 -21.28
CA VAL A 230 4.87 -12.96 -20.73
C VAL A 230 4.43 -12.77 -19.28
N LYS A 231 5.22 -12.02 -18.51
CA LYS A 231 4.96 -11.65 -17.09
C LYS A 231 4.91 -12.82 -16.09
N ILE A 232 4.85 -14.06 -16.57
CA ILE A 232 4.91 -15.29 -15.78
C ILE A 232 6.14 -16.11 -16.17
N ASN A 233 6.58 -17.00 -15.29
CA ASN A 233 7.67 -17.92 -15.58
C ASN A 233 7.17 -19.02 -16.54
N PRO A 234 7.73 -19.19 -17.74
CA PRO A 234 7.32 -20.28 -18.65
C PRO A 234 7.39 -21.67 -18.01
N ALA A 235 8.30 -21.87 -17.05
CA ALA A 235 8.45 -23.14 -16.33
C ALA A 235 7.27 -23.46 -15.38
N SER A 236 6.40 -22.49 -15.07
CA SER A 236 5.19 -22.72 -14.25
C SER A 236 3.98 -23.17 -15.07
N LEU A 237 4.09 -23.25 -16.39
CA LEU A 237 3.01 -23.68 -17.27
C LEU A 237 2.89 -25.21 -17.28
N PRO A 238 1.67 -25.77 -17.33
CA PRO A 238 1.48 -27.22 -17.32
C PRO A 238 2.12 -27.86 -18.54
N GLN A 239 2.73 -29.02 -18.30
CA GLN A 239 3.35 -29.85 -19.33
C GLN A 239 2.59 -31.17 -19.42
N GLY A 240 2.40 -31.66 -20.63
CA GLY A 240 1.74 -32.94 -20.92
C GLY A 240 1.88 -33.28 -22.39
N GLU A 241 1.85 -34.56 -22.75
CA GLU A 241 1.96 -35.02 -24.15
C GLU A 241 0.81 -34.49 -25.03
N ASN A 242 -0.28 -34.08 -24.40
CA ASN A 242 -1.48 -33.56 -25.04
C ASN A 242 -1.65 -32.02 -24.93
N ILE A 243 -0.64 -31.30 -24.42
CA ILE A 243 -0.62 -29.83 -24.36
C ILE A 243 0.41 -29.28 -25.35
N HIS A 244 -0.04 -28.43 -26.27
CA HIS A 244 0.76 -27.93 -27.39
C HIS A 244 0.89 -26.41 -27.35
N TYR A 245 2.07 -25.91 -27.00
CA TYR A 245 2.39 -24.47 -27.06
C TYR A 245 2.98 -24.11 -28.42
N LEU A 246 2.24 -23.35 -29.24
CA LEU A 246 2.67 -22.96 -30.59
C LEU A 246 3.38 -21.59 -30.63
N GLY A 247 3.52 -20.93 -29.48
CA GLY A 247 4.11 -19.60 -29.38
C GLY A 247 3.28 -18.51 -30.08
N GLN A 248 3.85 -17.32 -30.22
CA GLN A 248 3.20 -16.19 -30.90
C GLN A 248 3.07 -16.47 -32.41
N GLN A 249 1.87 -16.28 -32.94
CA GLN A 249 1.56 -16.43 -34.37
C GLN A 249 1.03 -15.11 -34.94
N GLY A 250 1.13 -14.93 -36.25
CA GLY A 250 0.63 -13.74 -36.94
C GLY A 250 -0.90 -13.67 -36.91
N TYR A 251 -1.45 -12.46 -36.94
CA TYR A 251 -2.91 -12.25 -36.98
C TYR A 251 -3.56 -12.93 -38.19
N GLN A 252 -2.85 -12.93 -39.33
CA GLN A 252 -3.28 -13.57 -40.56
C GLN A 252 -3.38 -15.10 -40.47
N ASP A 253 -2.66 -15.72 -39.52
CA ASP A 253 -2.58 -17.18 -39.39
C ASP A 253 -3.65 -17.75 -38.42
N LEU A 254 -4.27 -16.88 -37.61
CA LEU A 254 -5.27 -17.29 -36.61
C LEU A 254 -6.50 -18.00 -37.20
N PRO A 255 -7.08 -17.59 -38.35
CA PRO A 255 -8.21 -18.31 -38.95
C PRO A 255 -7.84 -19.74 -39.36
N ALA A 256 -6.63 -19.95 -39.89
CA ALA A 256 -6.14 -21.28 -40.25
C ALA A 256 -5.92 -22.16 -39.01
N LEU A 257 -5.54 -21.59 -37.86
CA LEU A 257 -5.45 -22.32 -36.60
C LEU A 257 -6.85 -22.70 -36.09
N LEU A 258 -7.83 -21.78 -36.16
CA LEU A 258 -9.23 -22.04 -35.82
C LEU A 258 -9.85 -23.13 -36.71
N ALA A 259 -9.53 -23.14 -38.01
CA ALA A 259 -9.96 -24.18 -38.95
C ALA A 259 -9.54 -25.60 -38.52
N GLY A 260 -8.55 -25.72 -37.63
CA GLY A 260 -8.08 -26.98 -37.07
C GLY A 260 -8.71 -27.38 -35.73
N TRP A 261 -9.52 -26.53 -35.09
CA TRP A 261 -10.03 -26.75 -33.72
C TRP A 261 -11.48 -27.23 -33.65
N ASP A 262 -11.79 -28.13 -32.74
CA ASP A 262 -13.14 -28.68 -32.55
C ASP A 262 -13.94 -27.89 -31.50
N ALA A 263 -13.26 -27.28 -30.53
CA ALA A 263 -13.84 -26.33 -29.59
C ALA A 263 -12.84 -25.23 -29.21
N CYS A 264 -13.36 -24.07 -28.84
CA CYS A 264 -12.57 -22.90 -28.46
C CYS A 264 -12.66 -22.65 -26.96
N LEU A 265 -11.50 -22.39 -26.34
CA LEU A 265 -11.36 -22.19 -24.90
C LEU A 265 -11.13 -20.71 -24.58
N LEU A 266 -11.67 -20.27 -23.45
CA LEU A 266 -11.35 -19.02 -22.77
C LEU A 266 -11.03 -19.32 -21.29
N PRO A 267 -9.86 -19.93 -21.01
CA PRO A 267 -9.47 -20.36 -19.67
C PRO A 267 -8.89 -19.17 -18.89
N PHE A 268 -9.72 -18.16 -18.59
CA PHE A 268 -9.26 -17.01 -17.81
C PHE A 268 -9.30 -17.31 -16.32
N ALA A 269 -8.20 -17.02 -15.62
CA ALA A 269 -8.13 -17.09 -14.17
C ALA A 269 -9.07 -16.04 -13.56
N LEU A 270 -9.90 -16.41 -12.60
CA LEU A 270 -10.84 -15.49 -11.95
C LEU A 270 -10.12 -14.69 -10.85
N ASN A 271 -9.56 -13.53 -11.21
CA ASN A 271 -8.80 -12.65 -10.33
C ASN A 271 -9.05 -11.16 -10.65
N GLU A 272 -8.44 -10.24 -9.90
CA GLU A 272 -8.66 -8.80 -10.11
C GLU A 272 -8.30 -8.33 -11.53
N ALA A 273 -7.29 -8.95 -12.19
CA ALA A 273 -6.87 -8.56 -13.54
C ALA A 273 -7.87 -8.98 -14.63
N THR A 274 -8.74 -9.96 -14.37
CA THR A 274 -9.79 -10.42 -15.30
C THR A 274 -11.18 -9.92 -14.94
N ARG A 275 -11.35 -9.25 -13.79
CA ARG A 275 -12.64 -8.72 -13.30
C ARG A 275 -13.37 -7.85 -14.33
N PHE A 276 -12.60 -7.09 -15.12
CA PHE A 276 -13.09 -6.12 -16.09
C PHE A 276 -12.75 -6.48 -17.56
N ILE A 277 -12.33 -7.72 -17.81
CA ILE A 277 -11.91 -8.12 -19.15
C ILE A 277 -13.11 -8.33 -20.07
N SER A 278 -13.03 -7.77 -21.28
CA SER A 278 -13.96 -8.03 -22.38
C SER A 278 -13.18 -8.67 -23.54
N PRO A 279 -13.13 -10.01 -23.63
CA PRO A 279 -12.27 -10.69 -24.60
C PRO A 279 -12.84 -10.66 -26.02
N THR A 280 -12.06 -10.15 -26.99
CA THR A 280 -12.43 -10.15 -28.42
C THR A 280 -12.66 -11.57 -28.97
N LYS A 281 -11.93 -12.55 -28.41
CA LYS A 281 -11.90 -13.94 -28.86
C LYS A 281 -13.28 -14.60 -28.92
N VAL A 282 -14.21 -14.23 -28.05
CA VAL A 282 -15.58 -14.77 -28.09
C VAL A 282 -16.20 -14.55 -29.47
N LEU A 283 -16.13 -13.33 -29.99
CA LEU A 283 -16.71 -12.96 -31.28
C LEU A 283 -15.92 -13.54 -32.45
N GLU A 284 -14.59 -13.66 -32.30
CA GLU A 284 -13.71 -14.26 -33.30
C GLU A 284 -13.99 -15.76 -33.47
N TYR A 285 -14.21 -16.48 -32.36
CA TYR A 285 -14.61 -17.89 -32.36
C TYR A 285 -16.03 -18.08 -32.91
N MET A 286 -16.95 -17.16 -32.60
CA MET A 286 -18.31 -17.16 -33.18
C MET A 286 -18.28 -16.93 -34.70
N ALA A 287 -17.39 -16.07 -35.20
CA ALA A 287 -17.21 -15.86 -36.64
C ALA A 287 -16.65 -17.11 -37.35
N ALA A 288 -15.91 -17.95 -36.61
CA ALA A 288 -15.46 -19.26 -37.07
C ALA A 288 -16.49 -20.39 -36.85
N GLU A 289 -17.67 -20.07 -36.28
CA GLU A 289 -18.77 -21.00 -36.03
C GLU A 289 -18.40 -22.20 -35.12
N LEU A 290 -17.47 -21.98 -34.18
CA LEU A 290 -17.00 -23.00 -33.25
C LEU A 290 -17.64 -22.86 -31.86
N PRO A 291 -17.93 -23.98 -31.16
CA PRO A 291 -18.44 -23.93 -29.80
C PRO A 291 -17.38 -23.31 -28.87
N VAL A 292 -17.84 -22.47 -27.95
CA VAL A 292 -16.98 -21.70 -27.05
C VAL A 292 -17.24 -22.10 -25.61
N VAL A 293 -16.18 -22.43 -24.88
CA VAL A 293 -16.20 -22.71 -23.43
C VAL A 293 -15.36 -21.66 -22.71
N SER A 294 -15.96 -20.98 -21.74
CA SER A 294 -15.33 -19.89 -20.99
C SER A 294 -15.43 -20.11 -19.49
N THR A 295 -14.43 -19.62 -18.75
CA THR A 295 -14.63 -19.34 -17.33
C THR A 295 -15.66 -18.20 -17.16
N ALA A 296 -16.18 -18.04 -15.95
CA ALA A 296 -17.23 -17.06 -15.61
C ALA A 296 -16.75 -15.59 -15.61
N ILE A 297 -16.31 -15.11 -16.77
CA ILE A 297 -16.02 -13.71 -17.04
C ILE A 297 -17.33 -12.95 -17.24
N THR A 298 -17.53 -11.88 -16.47
CA THR A 298 -18.76 -11.07 -16.46
C THR A 298 -19.18 -10.60 -17.85
N ASP A 299 -18.23 -10.07 -18.63
CA ASP A 299 -18.47 -9.52 -19.97
C ASP A 299 -18.51 -10.61 -21.07
N VAL A 300 -18.44 -11.89 -20.68
CA VAL A 300 -18.79 -13.05 -21.52
C VAL A 300 -20.14 -13.62 -21.09
N GLU A 301 -20.31 -13.90 -19.81
CA GLU A 301 -21.50 -14.54 -19.23
C GLU A 301 -22.76 -13.69 -19.46
N ARG A 302 -22.71 -12.39 -19.20
CA ARG A 302 -23.89 -11.50 -19.35
C ARG A 302 -24.36 -11.39 -20.81
N PRO A 303 -23.52 -11.02 -21.79
CA PRO A 303 -23.97 -10.85 -23.17
C PRO A 303 -24.13 -12.17 -23.94
N TYR A 304 -23.32 -13.19 -23.63
CA TYR A 304 -23.17 -14.37 -24.48
C TYR A 304 -23.45 -15.70 -23.78
N GLY A 305 -23.80 -15.73 -22.49
CA GLY A 305 -24.02 -16.98 -21.74
C GLY A 305 -25.18 -17.86 -22.25
N HIS A 306 -26.00 -17.37 -23.18
CA HIS A 306 -27.04 -18.16 -23.86
C HIS A 306 -26.50 -18.97 -25.05
N VAL A 307 -25.27 -18.72 -25.49
CA VAL A 307 -24.61 -19.39 -26.64
C VAL A 307 -23.17 -19.84 -26.33
N VAL A 308 -22.53 -19.27 -25.31
CA VAL A 308 -21.23 -19.66 -24.78
C VAL A 308 -21.44 -20.50 -23.53
N ALA A 309 -20.79 -21.67 -23.44
CA ALA A 309 -20.82 -22.47 -22.22
C ALA A 309 -19.92 -21.82 -21.17
N VAL A 310 -20.48 -21.49 -20.00
CA VAL A 310 -19.78 -20.81 -18.92
C VAL A 310 -19.63 -21.74 -17.72
N ALA A 311 -18.39 -21.92 -17.25
CA ALA A 311 -18.07 -22.75 -16.10
C ALA A 311 -17.40 -21.94 -14.98
N ARG A 312 -17.62 -22.36 -13.73
CA ARG A 312 -17.13 -21.69 -12.51
C ARG A 312 -16.03 -22.48 -11.79
N ASP A 313 -15.81 -23.72 -12.18
CA ASP A 313 -14.77 -24.60 -11.66
C ASP A 313 -14.28 -25.56 -12.76
N ALA A 314 -13.19 -26.30 -12.46
CA ALA A 314 -12.56 -27.18 -13.43
C ALA A 314 -13.45 -28.35 -13.87
N ALA A 315 -14.23 -28.94 -12.96
CA ALA A 315 -15.11 -30.07 -13.30
C ALA A 315 -16.23 -29.62 -14.25
N ALA A 316 -16.86 -28.48 -13.97
CA ALA A 316 -17.86 -27.88 -14.84
C ALA A 316 -17.27 -27.46 -16.20
N PHE A 317 -16.01 -27.01 -16.23
CA PHE A 317 -15.34 -26.62 -17.47
C PHE A 317 -15.04 -27.83 -18.36
N VAL A 318 -14.59 -28.95 -17.76
CA VAL A 318 -14.42 -30.23 -18.45
C VAL A 318 -15.76 -30.69 -19.02
N ALA A 319 -16.81 -30.74 -18.19
CA ALA A 319 -18.15 -31.16 -18.63
C ALA A 319 -18.71 -30.26 -19.76
N ALA A 320 -18.44 -28.96 -19.72
CA ALA A 320 -18.80 -28.04 -20.79
C ALA A 320 -18.04 -28.32 -22.10
N CYS A 321 -16.76 -28.73 -22.01
CA CYS A 321 -15.98 -29.17 -23.17
C CYS A 321 -16.51 -30.50 -23.73
N GLU A 322 -16.86 -31.46 -22.88
CA GLU A 322 -17.49 -32.72 -23.30
C GLU A 322 -18.78 -32.45 -24.08
N ALA A 323 -19.65 -31.58 -23.54
CA ALA A 323 -20.89 -31.18 -24.19
C ALA A 323 -20.65 -30.45 -25.52
N ALA A 324 -19.65 -29.58 -25.59
CA ALA A 324 -19.27 -28.87 -26.81
C ALA A 324 -18.82 -29.82 -27.93
N LEU A 325 -18.05 -30.86 -27.59
CA LEU A 325 -17.58 -31.88 -28.53
C LEU A 325 -18.69 -32.86 -28.94
N ALA A 326 -19.68 -33.08 -28.06
CA ALA A 326 -20.79 -34.00 -28.28
C ALA A 326 -22.04 -33.37 -28.93
N LEU A 327 -21.99 -32.09 -29.36
CA LEU A 327 -23.11 -31.42 -30.02
C LEU A 327 -23.56 -32.17 -31.28
N ASP A 328 -24.85 -32.52 -31.32
CA ASP A 328 -25.49 -33.03 -32.53
C ASP A 328 -25.68 -31.94 -33.60
N ASP A 329 -26.03 -32.35 -34.82
CA ASP A 329 -26.13 -31.45 -35.97
C ASP A 329 -27.21 -30.37 -35.79
N ASP A 330 -28.33 -30.70 -35.14
CA ASP A 330 -29.44 -29.76 -34.91
C ASP A 330 -29.07 -28.70 -33.87
N ALA A 331 -28.47 -29.11 -32.75
CA ALA A 331 -27.97 -28.23 -31.71
C ALA A 331 -26.84 -27.32 -32.24
N ARG A 332 -25.94 -27.89 -33.06
CA ARG A 332 -24.87 -27.13 -33.72
C ARG A 332 -25.45 -26.10 -34.69
N ALA A 333 -26.43 -26.45 -35.51
CA ALA A 333 -27.09 -25.52 -36.42
C ALA A 333 -27.79 -24.36 -35.67
N ALA A 334 -28.46 -24.65 -34.56
CA ALA A 334 -29.11 -23.64 -33.72
C ALA A 334 -28.09 -22.68 -33.07
N MET A 335 -26.98 -23.22 -32.55
CA MET A 335 -25.87 -22.44 -32.01
C MET A 335 -25.29 -21.51 -33.07
N VAL A 336 -24.96 -22.03 -34.26
CA VAL A 336 -24.41 -21.26 -35.38
C VAL A 336 -25.36 -20.15 -35.83
N SER A 337 -26.67 -20.43 -35.91
CA SER A 337 -27.67 -19.41 -36.25
C SER A 337 -27.65 -18.24 -35.25
N THR A 338 -27.49 -18.54 -33.97
CA THR A 338 -27.39 -17.52 -32.90
C THR A 338 -26.09 -16.73 -33.01
N MET A 339 -24.96 -17.41 -33.19
CA MET A 339 -23.64 -16.79 -33.36
C MET A 339 -23.60 -15.82 -34.54
N ARG A 340 -24.14 -16.22 -35.70
CA ARG A 340 -24.23 -15.35 -36.89
C ARG A 340 -25.03 -14.08 -36.62
N GLY A 341 -26.12 -14.18 -35.86
CA GLY A 341 -26.93 -13.01 -35.45
C GLY A 341 -26.15 -12.02 -34.58
N ILE A 342 -25.38 -12.52 -33.61
CA ILE A 342 -24.52 -11.70 -32.73
C ILE A 342 -23.41 -11.03 -33.52
N VAL A 343 -22.69 -11.81 -34.34
CA VAL A 343 -21.53 -11.33 -35.11
C VAL A 343 -21.95 -10.31 -36.16
N ALA A 344 -23.13 -10.47 -36.78
CA ALA A 344 -23.67 -9.49 -37.74
C ALA A 344 -24.03 -8.13 -37.12
N ALA A 345 -24.21 -8.07 -35.79
CA ALA A 345 -24.57 -6.85 -35.08
C ALA A 345 -23.37 -5.98 -34.67
N THR A 346 -22.13 -6.44 -34.94
CA THR A 346 -20.91 -5.74 -34.54
C THR A 346 -19.88 -5.69 -35.68
N SER A 347 -19.11 -4.61 -35.74
CA SER A 347 -18.06 -4.43 -36.75
C SER A 347 -17.05 -3.40 -36.26
N TRP A 348 -15.77 -3.67 -36.47
CA TRP A 348 -14.72 -2.68 -36.18
C TRP A 348 -14.89 -1.39 -36.99
N ASP A 349 -15.46 -1.45 -38.19
CA ASP A 349 -15.76 -0.27 -39.02
C ASP A 349 -16.88 0.58 -38.43
N VAL A 350 -17.95 -0.06 -37.95
CA VAL A 350 -19.05 0.62 -37.26
C VAL A 350 -18.56 1.25 -35.96
N THR A 351 -17.78 0.51 -35.17
CA THR A 351 -17.20 0.99 -33.90
C THR A 351 -16.26 2.17 -34.12
N ALA A 352 -15.33 2.08 -35.08
CA ALA A 352 -14.42 3.18 -35.40
C ALA A 352 -15.17 4.40 -35.95
N GLY A 353 -16.22 4.20 -36.78
CA GLY A 353 -17.07 5.26 -37.29
C GLY A 353 -17.85 5.99 -36.20
N ALA A 354 -18.38 5.27 -35.21
CA ALA A 354 -19.07 5.83 -34.06
C ALA A 354 -18.11 6.62 -33.15
N MET A 355 -16.93 6.08 -32.86
CA MET A 355 -15.88 6.80 -32.13
C MET A 355 -15.46 8.08 -32.86
N ARG A 356 -15.25 8.01 -34.18
CA ARG A 356 -14.94 9.18 -35.01
C ARG A 356 -16.04 10.24 -34.91
N SER A 357 -17.30 9.82 -34.97
CA SER A 357 -18.44 10.74 -34.87
C SER A 357 -18.43 11.50 -33.54
N LEU A 358 -18.10 10.83 -32.43
CA LEU A 358 -17.94 11.49 -31.12
C LEU A 358 -16.76 12.45 -31.08
N ILE A 359 -15.63 12.08 -31.71
CA ILE A 359 -14.44 12.94 -31.82
C ILE A 359 -14.76 14.21 -32.63
N GLU A 360 -15.49 14.09 -33.73
CA GLU A 360 -15.90 15.21 -34.59
C GLU A 360 -16.93 16.12 -33.93
N GLN A 361 -17.81 15.56 -33.08
CA GLN A 361 -18.85 16.31 -32.36
C GLN A 361 -18.36 16.92 -31.04
N ALA A 362 -17.21 16.49 -30.52
CA ALA A 362 -16.67 17.01 -29.28
C ALA A 362 -16.39 18.52 -29.41
N PRO A 363 -16.79 19.33 -28.41
CA PRO A 363 -16.64 20.77 -28.49
C PRO A 363 -15.15 21.13 -28.60
N PRO A 364 -14.78 22.07 -29.50
CA PRO A 364 -13.39 22.47 -29.63
C PRO A 364 -12.88 23.04 -28.31
N ARG A 365 -11.73 22.53 -27.85
CA ARG A 365 -11.07 23.02 -26.64
C ARG A 365 -10.83 24.52 -26.78
N ARG A 366 -11.56 25.36 -26.02
CA ARG A 366 -11.30 26.81 -25.93
C ARG A 366 -9.84 26.99 -25.54
N ASN A 367 -9.12 27.82 -26.30
CA ASN A 367 -7.67 28.01 -26.22
C ASN A 367 -7.13 27.76 -24.81
N ALA A 368 -6.44 26.63 -24.64
CA ALA A 368 -5.50 26.47 -23.54
C ALA A 368 -4.57 27.70 -23.55
N PRO A 369 -4.21 28.27 -22.38
CA PRO A 369 -3.29 29.39 -22.35
C PRO A 369 -2.04 29.02 -23.15
N ARG A 370 -1.68 29.87 -24.13
CA ARG A 370 -0.39 29.78 -24.81
C ARG A 370 0.69 29.79 -23.73
N PHE A 371 1.53 28.75 -23.69
CA PHE A 371 2.85 28.85 -23.08
C PHE A 371 3.62 29.89 -23.91
N ALA A 372 3.65 31.14 -23.46
CA ALA A 372 4.33 32.21 -24.17
C ALA A 372 5.85 32.07 -23.97
N SER A 373 6.54 31.78 -25.07
CA SER A 373 7.94 32.05 -25.31
C SER A 373 8.08 33.45 -25.91
N GLU A 374 9.00 34.26 -25.40
CA GLU A 374 9.68 35.46 -25.99
C GLU A 374 10.49 36.08 -24.83
N ASP A 375 11.74 36.56 -24.89
CA ASP A 375 12.90 36.54 -25.79
C ASP A 375 14.09 36.92 -24.85
N GLY A 376 15.28 36.32 -24.92
CA GLY A 376 16.39 36.90 -25.68
C GLY A 376 17.62 37.19 -24.79
N GLU A 377 18.73 36.51 -25.12
CA GLU A 377 20.15 36.83 -24.88
C GLU A 377 20.80 36.64 -23.50
N GLY A 378 21.81 35.74 -23.47
CA GLY A 378 22.83 35.66 -22.42
C GLY A 378 23.33 34.24 -22.15
N ALA A 379 24.13 33.66 -23.04
CA ALA A 379 24.78 32.37 -22.84
C ALA A 379 25.97 32.45 -21.87
N VAL A 380 26.01 31.65 -20.79
CA VAL A 380 27.25 31.03 -20.24
C VAL A 380 26.93 29.69 -19.53
N ALA A 381 27.87 28.76 -19.69
CA ALA A 381 27.95 27.33 -19.40
C ALA A 381 27.73 26.81 -17.95
N VAL A 382 27.08 25.63 -17.91
CA VAL A 382 27.40 24.37 -17.19
C VAL A 382 27.22 24.26 -15.66
N ALA A 383 26.36 23.29 -15.33
CA ALA A 383 26.35 22.35 -14.20
C ALA A 383 25.31 22.57 -13.08
N GLY A 384 24.49 21.52 -12.90
CA GLY A 384 23.91 21.16 -11.62
C GLY A 384 22.44 21.51 -11.43
N ILE A 385 21.59 20.47 -11.48
CA ILE A 385 20.36 20.32 -10.69
C ILE A 385 19.38 21.51 -10.77
N SER A 386 18.35 21.41 -11.62
CA SER A 386 17.17 22.28 -11.53
C SER A 386 15.91 21.46 -11.77
N GLY A 387 15.17 21.22 -10.69
CA GLY A 387 13.80 20.72 -10.75
C GLY A 387 12.91 21.77 -11.41
N LYS A 388 12.26 21.41 -12.50
CA LYS A 388 11.18 22.20 -13.10
C LYS A 388 9.84 21.64 -12.63
N VAL A 389 9.29 22.30 -11.63
CA VAL A 389 7.88 22.25 -11.26
C VAL A 389 7.08 22.77 -12.45
N ASN A 390 6.18 21.96 -13.00
CA ASN A 390 5.29 22.42 -14.06
C ASN A 390 4.18 23.32 -13.46
N PRO A 391 4.00 24.58 -13.90
CA PRO A 391 2.79 25.34 -13.62
C PRO A 391 1.67 24.93 -14.59
N LEU A 392 0.42 25.28 -14.25
CA LEU A 392 -0.80 25.33 -15.10
C LEU A 392 -1.94 24.36 -14.72
N ARG A 393 -2.54 24.60 -13.56
CA ARG A 393 -3.99 24.91 -13.50
C ARG A 393 -4.15 26.43 -13.74
N PRO A 394 -5.34 26.92 -14.16
CA PRO A 394 -5.60 28.36 -14.16
C PRO A 394 -5.18 28.93 -12.80
N GLN A 395 -4.56 30.11 -12.76
CA GLN A 395 -4.37 30.83 -11.51
C GLN A 395 -5.75 31.20 -10.92
N ASN A 396 -6.40 30.24 -10.28
CA ASN A 396 -7.04 30.55 -9.01
C ASN A 396 -5.86 30.90 -8.10
N GLY A 397 -5.78 32.16 -7.67
CA GLY A 397 -4.72 32.61 -6.77
C GLY A 397 -4.56 31.62 -5.62
N ALA A 398 -3.32 31.38 -5.19
CA ALA A 398 -3.04 30.47 -4.07
C ALA A 398 -3.99 30.79 -2.92
N GLN A 399 -4.74 29.78 -2.48
CA GLN A 399 -5.73 30.00 -1.44
C GLN A 399 -4.99 30.44 -0.19
N LYS A 400 -5.26 31.66 0.27
CA LYS A 400 -4.70 32.15 1.53
C LYS A 400 -5.40 31.46 2.68
N VAL A 401 -4.62 30.84 3.56
CA VAL A 401 -5.09 30.19 4.77
C VAL A 401 -4.22 30.63 5.94
N GLN A 402 -4.81 30.89 7.10
CA GLN A 402 -4.02 31.34 8.24
C GLN A 402 -3.14 30.21 8.77
N THR A 403 -3.68 28.98 8.83
CA THR A 403 -2.85 27.79 9.11
C THR A 403 -3.23 26.64 8.21
N ALA A 404 -2.22 26.08 7.56
CA ALA A 404 -2.32 24.78 6.92
C ALA A 404 -1.82 23.71 7.90
N ILE A 405 -2.49 22.56 7.94
CA ILE A 405 -2.10 21.40 8.73
C ILE A 405 -1.91 20.23 7.77
N LEU A 406 -0.72 19.64 7.71
CA LEU A 406 -0.44 18.45 6.89
C LEU A 406 -0.60 17.17 7.72
N GLY A 407 -1.55 16.34 7.31
CA GLY A 407 -1.87 15.02 7.88
C GLY A 407 -2.99 15.08 8.91
N ALA A 408 -4.03 14.25 8.71
CA ALA A 408 -5.17 14.09 9.62
C ALA A 408 -5.03 12.85 10.51
N GLY A 409 -3.81 12.59 11.01
CA GLY A 409 -3.59 11.66 12.12
C GLY A 409 -4.04 12.24 13.47
N PRO A 410 -3.83 11.52 14.59
CA PRO A 410 -4.21 11.98 15.93
C PRO A 410 -3.74 13.42 16.24
N THR A 411 -2.50 13.73 15.88
CA THR A 411 -1.91 15.06 16.08
C THR A 411 -2.58 16.14 15.24
N GLY A 412 -2.81 15.89 13.95
CA GLY A 412 -3.42 16.89 13.06
C GLY A 412 -4.89 17.13 13.37
N LEU A 413 -5.63 16.09 13.73
CA LEU A 413 -7.02 16.20 14.20
C LEU A 413 -7.10 17.02 15.48
N SER A 414 -6.21 16.76 16.45
CA SER A 414 -6.12 17.57 17.66
C SER A 414 -5.75 19.02 17.34
N ALA A 415 -4.76 19.27 16.48
CA ALA A 415 -4.39 20.63 16.09
C ALA A 415 -5.57 21.38 15.43
N ALA A 416 -6.28 20.73 14.50
CA ALA A 416 -7.44 21.31 13.81
C ALA A 416 -8.59 21.63 14.78
N TYR A 417 -8.85 20.74 15.74
CA TYR A 417 -9.84 20.96 16.79
C TYR A 417 -9.56 22.22 17.62
N HIS A 418 -8.29 22.47 17.97
CA HIS A 418 -7.91 23.64 18.77
C HIS A 418 -7.77 24.95 17.98
N LEU A 419 -7.40 24.90 16.69
CA LEU A 419 -7.21 26.09 15.86
C LEU A 419 -8.51 26.75 15.38
N GLY A 420 -9.60 25.99 15.29
CA GLY A 420 -10.90 26.50 14.83
C GLY A 420 -10.97 26.81 13.33
N ALA A 421 -11.81 27.77 12.94
CA ALA A 421 -12.19 28.02 11.54
C ALA A 421 -11.06 28.56 10.63
N GLY A 422 -9.98 29.10 11.22
CA GLY A 422 -8.84 29.64 10.48
C GLY A 422 -7.86 28.60 9.94
N ALA A 423 -8.11 27.31 10.18
CA ALA A 423 -7.24 26.22 9.74
C ALA A 423 -7.84 25.41 8.58
N VAL A 424 -6.95 24.91 7.71
CA VAL A 424 -7.26 23.84 6.74
C VAL A 424 -6.43 22.61 7.08
N LEU A 425 -7.09 21.47 7.26
CA LEU A 425 -6.49 20.17 7.50
C LEU A 425 -6.44 19.39 6.18
N LEU A 426 -5.24 19.12 5.69
CA LEU A 426 -4.99 18.46 4.41
C LEU A 426 -4.53 17.01 4.64
N GLU A 427 -5.24 16.04 4.09
CA GLU A 427 -4.94 14.61 4.24
C GLU A 427 -4.88 13.91 2.89
N LYS A 428 -3.80 13.14 2.66
CA LYS A 428 -3.58 12.43 1.39
C LYS A 428 -4.49 11.22 1.22
N ASN A 429 -4.94 10.61 2.31
CA ASN A 429 -5.80 9.43 2.31
C ASN A 429 -7.29 9.82 2.16
N ALA A 430 -8.14 8.83 1.90
CA ALA A 430 -9.58 9.01 1.82
C ALA A 430 -10.27 9.13 3.20
N SER A 431 -9.60 8.73 4.28
CA SER A 431 -10.11 8.77 5.65
C SER A 431 -9.09 9.33 6.63
N VAL A 432 -9.57 9.97 7.70
CA VAL A 432 -8.74 10.50 8.79
C VAL A 432 -8.23 9.37 9.68
N GLY A 433 -7.21 9.64 10.49
CA GLY A 433 -6.72 8.74 11.54
C GLY A 433 -5.26 8.33 11.37
N GLY A 434 -4.64 8.55 10.21
CA GLY A 434 -3.23 8.18 9.99
C GLY A 434 -2.98 6.69 10.24
N TRP A 435 -2.10 6.35 11.18
CA TRP A 435 -1.88 4.96 11.59
C TRP A 435 -2.86 4.43 12.64
N CYS A 436 -3.71 5.29 13.18
CA CYS A 436 -4.79 4.95 14.11
C CYS A 436 -6.11 4.61 13.37
N ARG A 437 -6.01 4.22 12.10
CA ARG A 437 -7.15 3.80 11.27
C ARG A 437 -7.48 2.33 11.50
N SER A 438 -8.69 1.97 11.09
CA SER A 438 -9.20 0.60 11.11
C SER A 438 -9.70 0.21 9.72
N VAL A 439 -9.67 -1.09 9.44
CA VAL A 439 -10.16 -1.76 8.23
C VAL A 439 -11.32 -2.64 8.62
N HIS A 440 -12.38 -2.62 7.82
CA HIS A 440 -13.52 -3.52 7.96
C HIS A 440 -13.54 -4.50 6.80
N ASP A 441 -13.60 -5.80 7.11
CA ASP A 441 -13.64 -6.82 6.08
C ASP A 441 -14.35 -8.08 6.57
N HIS A 442 -15.32 -8.58 5.80
CA HIS A 442 -16.14 -9.76 6.15
C HIS A 442 -16.72 -9.74 7.58
N GLY A 443 -17.07 -8.55 8.08
CA GLY A 443 -17.59 -8.33 9.44
C GLY A 443 -16.52 -8.23 10.53
N PHE A 444 -15.25 -8.47 10.21
CA PHE A 444 -14.13 -8.21 11.11
C PHE A 444 -13.73 -6.74 11.08
N THR A 445 -13.23 -6.23 12.21
CA THR A 445 -12.60 -4.92 12.32
C THR A 445 -11.16 -5.09 12.79
N PHE A 446 -10.20 -4.68 11.95
CA PHE A 446 -8.78 -4.69 12.27
C PHE A 446 -8.24 -3.29 12.31
N ASP A 447 -7.51 -2.94 13.37
CA ASP A 447 -6.70 -1.73 13.34
C ASP A 447 -5.47 -1.92 12.44
N TYR A 448 -4.88 -0.82 11.96
CA TYR A 448 -3.66 -0.89 11.15
C TYR A 448 -2.47 -1.54 11.89
N ALA A 449 -2.49 -1.48 13.22
CA ALA A 449 -1.64 -2.21 14.18
C ALA A 449 -2.36 -2.29 15.53
N GLY A 450 -1.79 -2.95 16.55
CA GLY A 450 -2.38 -2.97 17.89
C GLY A 450 -2.42 -1.58 18.55
N HIS A 451 -3.62 -1.06 18.81
CA HIS A 451 -3.84 0.24 19.47
C HIS A 451 -4.71 0.09 20.72
N ILE A 452 -4.38 0.89 21.74
CA ILE A 452 -5.14 1.00 22.99
C ILE A 452 -5.15 2.45 23.46
N MET A 453 -6.18 2.84 24.20
CA MET A 453 -6.25 4.12 24.90
C MET A 453 -5.72 3.95 26.32
N PHE A 454 -4.71 4.71 26.70
CA PHE A 454 -4.28 4.83 28.08
C PHE A 454 -3.68 6.22 28.27
N SER A 455 -4.02 6.87 29.37
CA SER A 455 -3.43 8.14 29.76
C SER A 455 -3.72 8.42 31.22
N ASN A 456 -2.78 9.08 31.89
CA ASN A 456 -3.01 9.67 33.22
C ASN A 456 -3.30 11.17 33.12
N ASP A 457 -3.26 11.76 31.92
CA ASP A 457 -3.51 13.17 31.71
C ASP A 457 -5.03 13.46 31.81
N PRO A 458 -5.48 14.30 32.76
CA PRO A 458 -6.90 14.58 32.95
C PRO A 458 -7.58 15.23 31.74
N TYR A 459 -6.83 15.98 30.92
CA TYR A 459 -7.34 16.57 29.69
C TYR A 459 -7.59 15.48 28.64
N VAL A 460 -6.66 14.55 28.45
CA VAL A 460 -6.83 13.45 27.48
C VAL A 460 -7.98 12.53 27.88
N LEU A 461 -8.14 12.23 29.17
CA LEU A 461 -9.26 11.42 29.66
C LEU A 461 -10.63 12.07 29.37
N LYS A 462 -10.75 13.39 29.56
CA LYS A 462 -11.96 14.14 29.17
C LYS A 462 -12.15 14.18 27.66
N LEU A 463 -11.06 14.22 26.90
CA LEU A 463 -11.11 14.18 25.45
C LEU A 463 -11.66 12.82 24.96
N TYR A 464 -11.23 11.70 25.55
CA TYR A 464 -11.81 10.39 25.24
C TYR A 464 -13.32 10.31 25.49
N ASP A 465 -13.76 10.81 26.65
CA ASP A 465 -15.18 10.85 27.01
C ASP A 465 -15.99 11.69 26.01
N MET A 466 -15.48 12.85 25.63
CA MET A 466 -16.13 13.72 24.64
C MET A 466 -16.21 13.09 23.25
N LEU A 467 -15.13 12.46 22.77
CA LEU A 467 -15.05 11.93 21.42
C LEU A 467 -15.82 10.62 21.22
N LEU A 468 -15.96 9.81 22.26
CA LEU A 468 -16.57 8.47 22.18
C LEU A 468 -17.89 8.35 22.93
N GLY A 469 -18.09 9.12 24.00
CA GLY A 469 -19.26 9.03 24.88
C GLY A 469 -19.57 7.57 25.28
N PRO A 470 -20.77 7.04 24.98
CA PRO A 470 -21.14 5.67 25.32
C PRO A 470 -20.34 4.59 24.58
N ASN A 471 -19.60 4.95 23.51
CA ASN A 471 -18.74 4.04 22.78
C ASN A 471 -17.40 3.78 23.50
N LEU A 472 -17.11 4.48 24.61
CA LEU A 472 -15.88 4.29 25.39
C LEU A 472 -15.97 3.06 26.29
N HIS A 473 -15.10 2.07 26.09
CA HIS A 473 -15.02 0.88 26.93
C HIS A 473 -13.67 0.78 27.63
N TRP A 474 -13.67 0.57 28.95
CA TRP A 474 -12.48 0.39 29.78
C TRP A 474 -12.39 -1.03 30.30
N GLN A 475 -11.21 -1.62 30.26
CA GLN A 475 -10.97 -2.99 30.72
C GLN A 475 -9.57 -3.20 31.29
N ASN A 476 -9.40 -4.30 32.02
CA ASN A 476 -8.12 -4.72 32.55
C ASN A 476 -7.28 -5.39 31.46
N ARG A 477 -5.98 -5.14 31.48
CA ARG A 477 -5.06 -5.66 30.48
C ARG A 477 -4.76 -7.13 30.68
N GLU A 478 -4.84 -7.88 29.58
CA GLU A 478 -4.39 -9.28 29.48
C GLU A 478 -3.29 -9.39 28.43
N ALA A 479 -2.07 -9.01 28.82
CA ALA A 479 -0.88 -9.03 27.98
C ALA A 479 0.07 -10.14 28.42
N TRP A 480 0.59 -10.89 27.45
CA TRP A 480 1.32 -12.13 27.71
C TRP A 480 2.60 -12.23 26.86
N VAL A 481 3.48 -13.13 27.25
CA VAL A 481 4.68 -13.51 26.51
C VAL A 481 4.58 -15.01 26.23
N TYR A 482 4.80 -15.41 24.97
CA TYR A 482 4.90 -16.82 24.60
C TYR A 482 6.36 -17.17 24.38
N SER A 483 6.93 -18.01 25.25
CA SER A 483 8.33 -18.42 25.18
C SER A 483 8.45 -19.82 25.75
N LYS A 484 9.29 -20.68 25.14
CA LYS A 484 9.49 -22.06 25.61
C LYS A 484 8.17 -22.86 25.70
N GLN A 485 7.27 -22.61 24.75
CA GLN A 485 5.95 -23.26 24.67
C GLN A 485 5.06 -23.03 25.90
N VAL A 486 5.28 -21.93 26.64
CA VAL A 486 4.44 -21.52 27.76
C VAL A 486 4.06 -20.05 27.64
N TYR A 487 2.86 -19.74 28.16
CA TYR A 487 2.37 -18.38 28.31
C TYR A 487 2.69 -17.86 29.70
N THR A 488 3.46 -16.76 29.79
CA THR A 488 3.65 -16.01 31.04
C THR A 488 3.08 -14.60 30.92
N ARG A 489 2.60 -14.03 32.03
CA ARG A 489 2.06 -12.67 32.02
C ARG A 489 3.15 -11.65 31.68
N TYR A 490 2.78 -10.55 31.05
CA TYR A 490 3.65 -9.39 30.93
C TYR A 490 3.55 -8.53 32.21
N PRO A 491 4.68 -8.06 32.77
CA PRO A 491 6.05 -8.13 32.23
C PRO A 491 6.79 -9.44 32.52
N PHE A 492 7.56 -9.95 31.53
CA PHE A 492 8.32 -11.22 31.63
C PHE A 492 9.19 -11.28 32.88
N GLN A 493 9.91 -10.19 33.18
CA GLN A 493 10.84 -10.11 34.29
C GLN A 493 10.19 -10.36 35.66
N GLY A 494 8.91 -9.99 35.83
CA GLY A 494 8.17 -10.19 37.09
C GLY A 494 7.22 -11.39 37.07
N ALA A 495 7.24 -12.21 36.02
CA ALA A 495 6.27 -13.30 35.83
C ALA A 495 6.97 -14.54 35.26
N LEU A 496 7.92 -15.08 36.02
CA LEU A 496 8.74 -16.22 35.62
C LEU A 496 8.07 -17.57 35.92
N TYR A 497 7.02 -17.59 36.74
CA TYR A 497 6.27 -18.78 37.12
C TYR A 497 5.77 -19.55 35.89
N GLY A 498 5.98 -20.88 35.90
CA GLY A 498 5.60 -21.77 34.81
C GLY A 498 6.66 -21.94 33.71
N LEU A 499 7.71 -21.13 33.68
CA LEU A 499 8.87 -21.38 32.80
C LEU A 499 9.65 -22.63 33.23
N PRO A 500 10.43 -23.24 32.31
CA PRO A 500 11.29 -24.36 32.67
C PRO A 500 12.23 -24.00 33.85
N PRO A 501 12.43 -24.89 34.84
CA PRO A 501 13.22 -24.57 36.04
C PRO A 501 14.59 -23.99 35.75
N LYS A 502 15.29 -24.50 34.73
CA LYS A 502 16.59 -23.98 34.29
C LYS A 502 16.51 -22.52 33.83
N VAL A 503 15.45 -22.14 33.12
CA VAL A 503 15.23 -20.76 32.65
C VAL A 503 14.98 -19.83 33.83
N ILE A 504 14.16 -20.27 34.80
CA ILE A 504 13.90 -19.53 36.04
C ILE A 504 15.20 -19.31 36.81
N THR A 505 15.99 -20.37 37.03
CA THR A 505 17.28 -20.27 37.71
C THR A 505 18.23 -19.31 37.00
N GLU A 506 18.38 -19.40 35.68
CA GLU A 506 19.22 -18.47 34.91
C GLU A 506 18.75 -17.02 35.06
N CYS A 507 17.43 -16.77 35.08
CA CYS A 507 16.86 -15.43 35.25
C CYS A 507 17.13 -14.86 36.65
N ILE A 508 16.85 -15.62 37.71
CA ILE A 508 17.06 -15.18 39.09
C ILE A 508 18.56 -14.97 39.36
N VAL A 509 19.41 -15.93 39.02
CA VAL A 509 20.87 -15.81 39.21
C VAL A 509 21.41 -14.60 38.44
N GLY A 510 20.99 -14.41 37.19
CA GLY A 510 21.39 -13.24 36.40
C GLY A 510 20.96 -11.91 37.03
N ALA A 511 19.74 -11.82 37.58
CA ALA A 511 19.26 -10.63 38.27
C ALA A 511 20.03 -10.34 39.57
N VAL A 512 20.35 -11.39 40.34
CA VAL A 512 21.21 -11.30 41.53
C VAL A 512 22.61 -10.80 41.16
N GLU A 513 23.24 -11.39 40.14
CA GLU A 513 24.57 -10.99 39.67
C GLU A 513 24.61 -9.55 39.16
N ALA A 514 23.55 -9.10 38.47
CA ALA A 514 23.45 -7.73 37.98
C ALA A 514 23.38 -6.71 39.13
N ARG A 515 22.75 -7.08 40.24
CA ARG A 515 22.58 -6.21 41.42
C ARG A 515 23.74 -6.26 42.41
N PHE A 516 24.37 -7.43 42.58
CA PHE A 516 25.36 -7.67 43.64
C PHE A 516 26.75 -8.08 43.14
N GLY A 517 26.96 -8.30 41.84
CA GLY A 517 28.22 -8.76 41.26
C GLY A 517 28.28 -10.29 41.10
N SER A 518 29.32 -10.78 40.41
CA SER A 518 29.47 -12.21 40.10
C SER A 518 29.57 -13.06 41.38
N ILE A 519 28.77 -14.12 41.45
CA ILE A 519 28.78 -15.09 42.56
C ILE A 519 30.14 -15.81 42.64
N GLU A 520 30.89 -15.89 41.54
CA GLU A 520 32.23 -16.50 41.48
C GLU A 520 33.37 -15.59 42.01
N SER A 521 33.08 -14.31 42.30
CA SER A 521 34.08 -13.36 42.82
C SER A 521 34.22 -13.34 44.35
N ALA A 522 33.47 -14.18 45.07
CA ALA A 522 33.57 -14.34 46.52
C ALA A 522 33.97 -15.79 46.89
N ALA A 523 35.23 -16.00 47.26
CA ALA A 523 35.67 -17.23 47.92
C ALA A 523 35.43 -17.17 49.45
N PRO A 524 35.34 -18.30 50.16
CA PRO A 524 34.35 -19.36 50.06
C PRO A 524 33.31 -19.32 51.19
N ALA A 525 32.30 -20.20 51.05
CA ALA A 525 31.14 -20.42 51.92
C ALA A 525 31.43 -20.51 53.43
N ALA A 526 31.26 -19.39 54.14
CA ALA A 526 31.01 -19.39 55.60
C ALA A 526 30.18 -18.18 56.07
N ALA A 527 30.02 -17.13 55.27
CA ALA A 527 29.34 -15.89 55.67
C ALA A 527 27.88 -15.77 55.21
N VAL A 528 27.42 -16.60 54.25
CA VAL A 528 26.07 -16.47 53.66
C VAL A 528 24.97 -17.01 54.59
N THR A 529 25.27 -17.99 55.44
CA THR A 529 24.30 -18.56 56.39
C THR A 529 23.99 -17.63 57.56
N ALA A 530 24.85 -16.65 57.86
CA ALA A 530 24.65 -15.70 58.95
C ALA A 530 23.73 -14.53 58.53
N ALA A 531 23.81 -14.07 57.27
CA ALA A 531 23.02 -12.94 56.78
C ALA A 531 21.54 -13.30 56.53
N VAL A 532 21.27 -14.52 56.04
CA VAL A 532 19.89 -14.98 55.77
C VAL A 532 19.13 -15.25 57.08
N SER A 533 19.83 -15.69 58.14
CA SER A 533 19.23 -15.96 59.45
C SER A 533 18.88 -14.67 60.22
N ALA A 534 19.60 -13.56 59.98
CA ALA A 534 19.37 -12.28 60.64
C ALA A 534 18.20 -11.48 60.03
N ALA A 535 17.94 -11.62 58.73
CA ALA A 535 16.85 -10.90 58.05
C ALA A 535 15.46 -11.49 58.37
N VAL A 536 15.36 -12.78 58.69
CA VAL A 536 14.08 -13.46 58.96
C VAL A 536 13.58 -13.25 60.40
N SER A 537 14.41 -12.75 61.33
CA SER A 537 14.03 -12.55 62.74
C SER A 537 13.64 -11.13 63.12
N ALA A 538 13.59 -10.18 62.17
CA ALA A 538 13.32 -8.77 62.44
C ALA A 538 12.18 -8.20 61.59
N THR A 539 10.98 -8.80 61.65
CA THR A 539 9.74 -8.15 61.17
C THR A 539 8.46 -8.77 61.76
N THR A 540 8.42 -8.94 63.08
CA THR A 540 7.16 -9.07 63.83
C THR A 540 7.16 -8.03 64.94
N ALA A 541 6.88 -6.77 64.59
CA ALA A 541 6.26 -5.75 65.44
C ALA A 541 6.30 -4.38 64.73
N GLN A 542 5.19 -4.00 64.08
CA GLN A 542 4.54 -2.69 64.22
C GLN A 542 3.45 -2.54 63.14
N GLN A 543 2.21 -2.79 63.57
CA GLN A 543 1.02 -2.18 62.97
C GLN A 543 1.02 -0.68 63.32
N GLY A 544 0.81 0.20 62.34
CA GLY A 544 0.51 1.60 62.61
C GLY A 544 0.67 2.54 61.42
N ALA A 545 -0.46 3.12 60.99
CA ALA A 545 -0.63 4.29 60.11
C ALA A 545 -0.41 4.11 58.60
N VAL A 546 -1.54 3.97 57.89
CA VAL A 546 -1.68 4.25 56.46
C VAL A 546 -1.37 5.74 56.22
N LYS A 547 -0.21 6.06 55.67
CA LYS A 547 0.03 7.31 54.95
C LYS A 547 -0.45 7.13 53.51
N PRO A 548 -1.15 8.12 52.90
CA PRO A 548 -1.40 8.08 51.47
C PRO A 548 -0.04 8.24 50.78
N VAL A 549 0.44 7.19 50.13
CA VAL A 549 1.58 7.31 49.22
C VAL A 549 1.07 8.05 48.00
N GLN A 550 1.43 9.32 47.92
CA GLN A 550 1.25 10.16 46.76
C GLN A 550 2.24 9.66 45.70
N ASP A 551 1.71 8.92 44.73
CA ASP A 551 2.43 8.49 43.52
C ASP A 551 2.61 9.70 42.59
N CYS A 552 3.55 10.58 43.00
CA CYS A 552 4.08 11.63 42.16
C CYS A 552 5.13 11.01 41.26
N CYS A 553 4.79 10.71 40.00
CA CYS A 553 5.71 10.69 38.85
C CYS A 553 4.89 10.56 37.56
N ALA A 554 4.22 11.64 37.19
CA ALA A 554 3.55 11.82 35.91
C ALA A 554 3.92 13.20 35.33
N ASP A 555 5.21 13.47 35.23
CA ASP A 555 5.76 14.69 34.65
C ASP A 555 7.03 14.36 33.87
N GLY A 556 6.89 14.25 32.55
CA GLY A 556 8.03 14.34 31.62
C GLY A 556 8.61 15.76 31.51
N THR A 557 8.58 16.54 32.59
CA THR A 557 9.23 17.85 32.72
C THR A 557 9.75 17.99 34.14
N ALA A 558 10.96 17.50 34.40
CA ALA A 558 11.70 17.94 35.59
C ALA A 558 12.38 19.28 35.26
N ASP A 559 11.90 20.33 35.92
CA ASP A 559 12.64 21.59 36.08
C ASP A 559 13.99 21.31 36.75
N LEU A 560 15.07 21.78 36.13
CA LEU A 560 16.39 21.86 36.75
C LEU A 560 16.42 23.01 37.75
N ALA A 561 16.06 22.77 39.00
CA ALA A 561 16.41 23.68 40.09
C ALA A 561 16.58 22.94 41.44
N ASN A 562 17.82 23.01 41.94
CA ASN A 562 18.29 22.76 43.32
C ASN A 562 18.28 21.32 43.88
N THR A 563 19.41 20.64 43.73
CA THR A 563 20.13 20.05 44.89
C THR A 563 21.64 20.04 44.65
N ALA A 564 22.39 20.22 45.74
CA ALA A 564 23.77 20.68 45.80
C ALA A 564 24.85 19.78 45.15
N SER A 565 25.91 20.47 44.74
CA SER A 565 27.20 20.05 44.19
C SER A 565 27.72 18.64 44.48
N ILE A 566 27.94 17.86 43.42
CA ILE A 566 29.08 16.93 43.28
C ILE A 566 29.65 17.08 41.87
N ALA A 567 30.95 17.33 41.76
CA ALA A 567 31.66 17.59 40.50
C ALA A 567 31.55 16.41 39.49
N PRO A 568 31.57 16.68 38.17
CA PRO A 568 31.21 15.69 37.16
C PRO A 568 32.39 14.76 36.86
N ARG A 569 32.21 13.46 37.10
CA ARG A 569 32.90 12.43 36.30
C ARG A 569 32.01 12.15 35.08
N LYS A 570 32.51 12.42 33.86
CA LYS A 570 31.93 11.91 32.61
C LYS A 570 31.79 10.38 32.73
N ARG A 571 30.60 9.89 33.06
CA ARG A 571 30.19 8.50 32.82
C ARG A 571 29.35 8.53 31.55
N GLU A 572 29.80 7.82 30.53
CA GLU A 572 29.05 7.65 29.27
C GLU A 572 27.64 7.12 29.58
N SER A 573 26.63 7.68 28.92
CA SER A 573 25.26 7.17 29.02
C SER A 573 25.23 5.74 28.47
N PRO A 574 24.70 4.75 29.21
CA PRO A 574 24.68 3.37 28.75
C PRO A 574 23.80 3.22 27.51
N ASN A 575 24.25 2.41 26.55
CA ASN A 575 23.39 1.98 25.44
C ASN A 575 22.33 0.98 25.93
N PHE A 576 21.32 0.71 25.10
CA PHE A 576 20.18 -0.09 25.49
C PHE A 576 20.56 -1.55 25.80
N GLU A 577 21.54 -2.11 25.10
CA GLU A 577 22.05 -3.45 25.39
C GLU A 577 22.71 -3.54 26.78
N GLU A 578 23.59 -2.58 27.11
CA GLU A 578 24.21 -2.48 28.43
C GLU A 578 23.18 -2.26 29.53
N PHE A 579 22.16 -1.43 29.28
CA PHE A 579 21.04 -1.24 30.18
C PHE A 579 20.33 -2.57 30.48
N ILE A 580 20.01 -3.35 29.44
CA ILE A 580 19.36 -4.66 29.59
C ILE A 580 20.17 -5.59 30.51
N TYR A 581 21.47 -5.72 30.27
CA TYR A 581 22.31 -6.58 31.09
C TYR A 581 22.49 -6.06 32.52
N LYS A 582 22.61 -4.74 32.70
CA LYS A 582 22.82 -4.12 34.02
C LYS A 582 21.56 -4.15 34.88
N VAL A 583 20.38 -4.03 34.28
CA VAL A 583 19.12 -3.89 35.02
C VAL A 583 18.43 -5.23 35.21
N TRP A 584 18.41 -6.10 34.19
CA TRP A 584 17.70 -7.38 34.27
C TRP A 584 18.62 -8.61 34.35
N GLY A 585 19.92 -8.44 34.13
CA GLY A 585 20.87 -9.54 34.20
C GLY A 585 20.84 -10.48 33.01
N ARG A 586 21.85 -11.37 32.96
CA ARG A 586 22.12 -12.22 31.78
C ARG A 586 21.00 -13.21 31.46
N GLY A 587 20.28 -13.72 32.45
CA GLY A 587 19.20 -14.67 32.23
C GLY A 587 18.00 -14.04 31.52
N ILE A 588 17.43 -12.97 32.08
CA ILE A 588 16.30 -12.25 31.46
C ILE A 588 16.71 -11.65 30.11
N ALA A 589 17.94 -11.13 30.02
CA ALA A 589 18.52 -10.67 28.76
C ALA A 589 18.47 -11.76 27.68
N LYS A 590 18.97 -12.95 27.99
CA LYS A 590 19.05 -14.10 27.07
C LYS A 590 17.67 -14.62 26.66
N HIS A 591 16.75 -14.76 27.59
CA HIS A 591 15.48 -15.49 27.34
C HIS A 591 14.35 -14.62 26.80
N PHE A 592 14.44 -13.29 26.97
CA PHE A 592 13.39 -12.38 26.51
C PHE A 592 13.93 -11.07 25.96
N ALA A 593 14.63 -10.28 26.78
CA ALA A 593 14.85 -8.87 26.45
C ALA A 593 15.71 -8.65 25.20
N ILE A 594 16.82 -9.36 25.03
CA ILE A 594 17.65 -9.28 23.82
C ILE A 594 16.94 -9.84 22.58
N PRO A 595 16.43 -11.09 22.57
CA PRO A 595 15.82 -11.65 21.36
C PRO A 595 14.57 -10.87 20.93
N TYR A 596 13.70 -10.47 21.88
CA TYR A 596 12.51 -9.66 21.57
C TYR A 596 12.89 -8.30 20.97
N ASN A 597 13.80 -7.56 21.61
CA ASN A 597 14.17 -6.22 21.13
C ASN A 597 14.95 -6.28 19.82
N LYS A 598 15.80 -7.28 19.57
CA LYS A 598 16.41 -7.48 18.25
C LYS A 598 15.35 -7.72 17.17
N LYS A 599 14.30 -8.47 17.50
CA LYS A 599 13.20 -8.78 16.58
C LYS A 599 12.33 -7.57 16.27
N LEU A 600 12.01 -6.76 17.29
CA LEU A 600 11.21 -5.53 17.18
C LEU A 600 11.99 -4.38 16.53
N TRP A 601 13.20 -4.09 17.04
CA TRP A 601 13.95 -2.89 16.65
C TRP A 601 14.78 -3.10 15.39
N THR A 602 15.10 -4.34 15.02
CA THR A 602 15.81 -4.67 13.77
C THR A 602 17.19 -4.00 13.60
N VAL A 603 17.70 -3.36 14.65
CA VAL A 603 19.00 -2.70 14.71
C VAL A 603 19.79 -3.21 15.92
N PRO A 604 21.13 -3.09 15.90
CA PRO A 604 21.95 -3.41 17.06
C PRO A 604 21.52 -2.59 18.28
N LEU A 605 21.25 -3.26 19.40
CA LEU A 605 20.74 -2.61 20.61
C LEU A 605 21.80 -1.74 21.30
N ASN A 606 23.08 -1.99 21.02
CA ASN A 606 24.19 -1.15 21.46
C ASN A 606 24.29 0.20 20.72
N GLU A 607 23.56 0.39 19.62
CA GLU A 607 23.45 1.68 18.92
C GLU A 607 22.30 2.54 19.45
N MET A 608 21.40 1.96 20.25
CA MET A 608 20.25 2.66 20.82
C MET A 608 20.60 3.28 22.17
N GLU A 609 20.23 4.54 22.37
CA GLU A 609 20.30 5.18 23.69
C GLU A 609 19.09 4.84 24.57
N THR A 610 19.09 5.33 25.82
CA THR A 610 18.16 4.91 26.88
C THR A 610 17.15 5.97 27.32
N SER A 611 17.22 7.19 26.76
CA SER A 611 16.36 8.33 27.12
C SER A 611 14.85 8.06 26.97
N TRP A 612 14.46 7.20 26.02
CA TRP A 612 13.07 6.85 25.70
C TRP A 612 12.45 5.82 26.66
N LEU A 613 13.23 5.18 27.53
CA LEU A 613 12.76 4.11 28.42
C LEU A 613 11.86 4.62 29.56
N GLY A 614 12.03 5.89 29.97
CA GLY A 614 11.35 6.50 31.11
C GLY A 614 9.84 6.29 31.10
N GLY A 615 9.32 5.57 32.10
CA GLY A 615 7.88 5.30 32.30
C GLY A 615 7.27 4.22 31.38
N ARG A 616 8.02 3.62 30.45
CA ARG A 616 7.46 2.67 29.45
C ARG A 616 7.79 1.22 29.71
N VAL A 617 8.90 0.97 30.38
CA VAL A 617 9.39 -0.37 30.65
C VAL A 617 9.26 -0.65 32.14
N PRO A 618 8.53 -1.70 32.55
CA PRO A 618 8.41 -2.07 33.95
C PRO A 618 9.77 -2.48 34.53
N LEU A 619 10.08 -1.98 35.72
CA LEU A 619 11.34 -2.25 36.43
C LEU A 619 11.00 -2.90 37.78
N PRO A 620 10.65 -4.20 37.80
CA PRO A 620 10.43 -4.86 39.06
C PRO A 620 11.74 -4.97 39.84
N ASP A 621 11.64 -4.96 41.16
CA ASP A 621 12.78 -5.22 42.02
C ASP A 621 13.08 -6.72 42.13
N LEU A 622 14.15 -7.07 42.85
CA LEU A 622 14.58 -8.46 42.96
C LEU A 622 13.58 -9.33 43.74
N GLU A 623 12.87 -8.74 44.71
CA GLU A 623 11.86 -9.45 45.50
C GLU A 623 10.67 -9.80 44.60
N GLU A 624 10.19 -8.84 43.82
CA GLU A 624 9.12 -9.06 42.82
C GLU A 624 9.51 -10.09 41.75
N ILE A 625 10.76 -10.12 41.30
CA ILE A 625 11.27 -11.14 40.36
C ILE A 625 11.23 -12.54 40.99
N ILE A 626 11.61 -12.66 42.26
CA ILE A 626 11.64 -13.94 42.99
C ILE A 626 10.21 -14.41 43.28
N GLU A 627 9.35 -13.54 43.81
CA GLU A 627 7.94 -13.84 44.06
C GLU A 627 7.23 -14.28 42.78
N GLY A 628 7.43 -13.54 41.68
CA GLY A 628 6.88 -13.85 40.36
C GLY A 628 7.44 -15.14 39.74
N ALA A 629 8.49 -15.74 40.30
CA ALA A 629 8.98 -17.07 39.94
C ALA A 629 8.35 -18.19 40.77
N LEU A 630 7.88 -17.89 41.98
CA LEU A 630 7.31 -18.85 42.93
C LEU A 630 5.80 -19.03 42.73
N GLU A 631 5.08 -17.97 42.38
CA GLU A 631 3.62 -17.98 42.22
C GLU A 631 3.15 -17.20 40.98
N PRO A 632 1.97 -17.52 40.42
CA PRO A 632 1.37 -16.74 39.34
C PRO A 632 1.10 -15.29 39.74
N VAL A 633 1.47 -14.34 38.88
CA VAL A 633 1.18 -12.92 39.10
C VAL A 633 -0.32 -12.66 39.02
N GLY A 634 -0.94 -12.29 40.14
CA GLY A 634 -2.40 -12.12 40.26
C GLY A 634 -2.98 -10.83 39.66
N LYS A 635 -2.16 -9.81 39.35
CA LYS A 635 -2.63 -8.51 38.80
C LYS A 635 -1.73 -7.99 37.67
N PRO A 636 -2.29 -7.37 36.62
CA PRO A 636 -1.50 -6.74 35.57
C PRO A 636 -0.70 -5.53 36.11
N MET A 637 0.58 -5.42 35.74
CA MET A 637 1.49 -4.37 36.21
C MET A 637 1.80 -3.31 35.13
N GLY A 638 2.17 -2.10 35.55
CA GLY A 638 2.64 -1.01 34.67
C GLY A 638 1.55 -0.01 34.25
N PRO A 639 1.91 1.05 33.49
CA PRO A 639 1.05 2.20 33.24
C PRO A 639 -0.24 1.87 32.47
N ASN A 640 -0.24 0.75 31.73
CA ASN A 640 -1.36 0.32 30.90
C ASN A 640 -2.09 -0.87 31.51
N ALA A 641 -2.00 -1.09 32.83
CA ALA A 641 -2.67 -2.19 33.52
C ALA A 641 -4.19 -2.17 33.30
N ARG A 642 -4.75 -0.97 33.09
CA ARG A 642 -6.10 -0.73 32.59
C ARG A 642 -5.99 0.09 31.31
N PHE A 643 -6.80 -0.23 30.30
CA PHE A 643 -6.82 0.49 29.04
C PHE A 643 -8.24 0.64 28.51
N GLY A 644 -8.44 1.60 27.62
CA GLY A 644 -9.69 1.86 26.92
C GLY A 644 -9.61 1.43 25.46
N TYR A 645 -10.76 1.06 24.89
CA TYR A 645 -10.93 0.81 23.46
C TYR A 645 -12.37 1.18 23.04
N PRO A 646 -12.62 1.62 21.79
CA PRO A 646 -13.99 1.86 21.34
C PRO A 646 -14.82 0.57 21.22
N LEU A 647 -16.07 0.56 21.68
CA LEU A 647 -16.95 -0.60 21.52
C LEU A 647 -17.19 -0.90 20.03
N SER A 648 -17.46 0.09 19.19
CA SER A 648 -17.73 -0.10 17.77
C SER A 648 -16.84 0.80 16.91
N GLY A 649 -16.52 0.31 15.71
CA GLY A 649 -15.77 1.07 14.69
C GLY A 649 -14.25 1.03 14.82
N GLY A 650 -13.70 0.16 15.69
CA GLY A 650 -12.27 0.05 15.95
C GLY A 650 -11.65 1.36 16.46
N PHE A 651 -10.32 1.46 16.43
CA PHE A 651 -9.65 2.68 16.86
C PHE A 651 -9.93 3.89 15.95
N GLN A 652 -10.38 3.65 14.70
CA GLN A 652 -10.90 4.67 13.78
C GLN A 652 -12.02 5.50 14.41
N ALA A 653 -12.89 4.91 15.24
CA ALA A 653 -14.00 5.62 15.87
C ALA A 653 -13.52 6.80 16.73
N LEU A 654 -12.41 6.64 17.45
CA LEU A 654 -11.81 7.72 18.22
C LEU A 654 -11.31 8.86 17.31
N MET A 655 -10.75 8.52 16.15
CA MET A 655 -10.28 9.52 15.17
C MET A 655 -11.44 10.27 14.54
N SER A 656 -12.47 9.53 14.10
CA SER A 656 -13.68 10.08 13.50
C SER A 656 -14.48 10.94 14.49
N GLY A 657 -14.37 10.64 15.80
CA GLY A 657 -14.97 11.43 16.86
C GLY A 657 -14.55 12.91 16.88
N PHE A 658 -13.40 13.27 16.29
CA PHE A 658 -12.98 14.68 16.17
C PHE A 658 -13.79 15.46 15.14
N LEU A 659 -14.29 14.80 14.09
CA LEU A 659 -14.85 15.47 12.91
C LEU A 659 -16.00 16.44 13.24
N PRO A 660 -16.98 16.11 14.11
CA PRO A 660 -18.05 17.03 14.47
C PRO A 660 -17.57 18.28 15.23
N HIS A 661 -16.37 18.25 15.80
CA HIS A 661 -15.82 19.33 16.62
C HIS A 661 -14.79 20.20 15.90
N ILE A 662 -14.32 19.77 14.72
CA ILE A 662 -13.41 20.57 13.90
C ILE A 662 -14.21 21.65 13.17
N LYS A 663 -13.89 22.91 13.46
CA LYS A 663 -14.53 24.07 12.81
C LYS A 663 -13.83 24.50 11.51
N GLY A 664 -12.58 24.09 11.34
CA GLY A 664 -11.77 24.34 10.14
C GLY A 664 -12.21 23.47 8.96
N ARG A 665 -11.65 23.74 7.78
CA ARG A 665 -11.90 22.89 6.60
C ARG A 665 -11.04 21.64 6.67
N ILE A 666 -11.59 20.51 6.25
CA ILE A 666 -10.87 19.24 6.12
C ILE A 666 -10.93 18.82 4.65
N GLU A 667 -9.78 18.56 4.05
CA GLU A 667 -9.67 18.20 2.64
C GLU A 667 -8.90 16.88 2.49
N MET A 668 -9.66 15.83 2.16
CA MET A 668 -9.18 14.46 2.00
C MET A 668 -8.73 14.21 0.56
N ASN A 669 -7.95 13.14 0.33
CA ASN A 669 -7.34 12.83 -0.96
C ASN A 669 -6.44 13.95 -1.52
N THR A 670 -5.88 14.77 -0.64
CA THR A 670 -5.07 15.94 -0.99
C THR A 670 -3.60 15.66 -0.67
N SER A 671 -2.84 15.21 -1.67
CA SER A 671 -1.41 14.89 -1.50
C SER A 671 -0.53 16.11 -1.74
N ALA A 672 0.26 16.53 -0.76
CA ALA A 672 1.29 17.54 -0.97
C ALA A 672 2.44 16.95 -1.81
N VAL A 673 2.87 17.66 -2.85
CA VAL A 673 3.98 17.25 -3.73
C VAL A 673 5.18 18.19 -3.64
N GLN A 674 4.97 19.41 -3.15
CA GLN A 674 6.04 20.36 -2.92
C GLN A 674 5.68 21.35 -1.82
N LEU A 675 6.70 21.75 -1.04
CA LEU A 675 6.62 22.82 -0.07
C LEU A 675 7.72 23.85 -0.36
N LEU A 676 7.32 25.04 -0.80
CA LEU A 676 8.21 26.19 -0.98
C LEU A 676 8.22 26.96 0.33
N ALA A 677 9.17 26.62 1.20
CA ALA A 677 9.23 27.12 2.58
C ALA A 677 9.46 28.64 2.59
N ARG A 678 10.32 29.17 1.71
CA ARG A 678 10.58 30.62 1.63
C ARG A 678 9.37 31.44 1.17
N GLU A 679 8.48 30.83 0.40
CA GLU A 679 7.29 31.49 -0.15
C GLU A 679 6.03 31.26 0.69
N HIS A 680 6.13 30.47 1.76
CA HIS A 680 5.01 29.95 2.53
C HIS A 680 3.92 29.34 1.64
N LEU A 681 4.32 28.48 0.70
CA LEU A 681 3.44 27.94 -0.33
C LEU A 681 3.50 26.41 -0.38
N LEU A 682 2.34 25.78 -0.17
CA LEU A 682 2.12 24.36 -0.41
C LEU A 682 1.54 24.13 -1.81
N VAL A 683 2.08 23.13 -2.51
CA VAL A 683 1.59 22.68 -3.81
C VAL A 683 1.11 21.24 -3.67
N MET A 684 -0.12 20.99 -4.09
CA MET A 684 -0.74 19.67 -4.05
C MET A 684 -0.68 18.97 -5.41
N ALA A 685 -0.81 17.65 -5.41
CA ALA A 685 -0.71 16.81 -6.59
C ALA A 685 -1.78 17.10 -7.64
N ASP A 686 -2.95 17.57 -7.22
CA ASP A 686 -4.04 17.98 -8.12
C ASP A 686 -3.79 19.39 -8.72
N GLY A 687 -2.68 20.05 -8.35
CA GLY A 687 -2.31 21.39 -8.78
C GLY A 687 -2.91 22.52 -7.93
N SER A 688 -3.70 22.22 -6.89
CA SER A 688 -4.15 23.22 -5.92
C SER A 688 -2.95 23.77 -5.11
N ARG A 689 -3.09 25.02 -4.63
CA ARG A 689 -2.02 25.75 -3.95
C ARG A 689 -2.56 26.48 -2.72
N TYR A 690 -1.86 26.33 -1.59
CA TYR A 690 -2.22 26.97 -0.33
C TYR A 690 -1.07 27.86 0.12
N ARG A 691 -1.31 29.16 0.17
CA ARG A 691 -0.39 30.10 0.80
C ARG A 691 -0.75 30.21 2.27
N TYR A 692 0.18 29.91 3.15
CA TYR A 692 -0.07 29.83 4.59
C TYR A 692 0.60 30.99 5.35
N ASP A 693 0.04 31.39 6.50
CA ASP A 693 0.77 32.21 7.47
C ASP A 693 1.60 31.31 8.41
N HIS A 694 1.02 30.17 8.83
CA HIS A 694 1.74 29.11 9.56
C HIS A 694 1.44 27.73 8.98
N LEU A 695 2.39 26.81 9.09
CA LEU A 695 2.23 25.42 8.69
C LEU A 695 2.47 24.50 9.89
N ILE A 696 1.49 23.67 10.25
CA ILE A 696 1.70 22.56 11.19
C ILE A 696 1.94 21.29 10.37
N SER A 697 3.13 20.70 10.48
CA SER A 697 3.45 19.42 9.86
C SER A 697 3.32 18.29 10.87
N THR A 698 2.60 17.22 10.49
CA THR A 698 2.56 15.95 11.24
C THR A 698 3.16 14.77 10.48
N MET A 699 3.63 15.01 9.26
CA MET A 699 4.25 13.99 8.39
C MET A 699 5.66 13.61 8.87
N PRO A 700 6.22 12.48 8.41
CA PRO A 700 7.60 12.12 8.72
C PRO A 700 8.60 13.21 8.31
N LEU A 701 9.46 13.60 9.25
CA LEU A 701 10.41 14.70 9.09
C LEU A 701 11.33 14.54 7.86
N PRO A 702 11.89 13.34 7.54
CA PRO A 702 12.64 13.15 6.31
C PRO A 702 11.83 13.38 5.04
N GLU A 703 10.54 13.02 5.05
CA GLU A 703 9.64 13.21 3.90
C GLU A 703 9.27 14.68 3.73
N LEU A 704 9.10 15.42 4.83
CA LEU A 704 8.90 16.88 4.78
C LEU A 704 10.09 17.57 4.13
N ILE A 705 11.31 17.20 4.50
CA ILE A 705 12.53 17.78 3.91
C ILE A 705 12.70 17.38 2.44
N LYS A 706 12.26 16.18 2.05
CA LYS A 706 12.20 15.80 0.62
C LYS A 706 11.19 16.65 -0.17
N LEU A 707 10.02 16.96 0.41
CA LEU A 707 9.02 17.84 -0.24
C LEU A 707 9.53 19.28 -0.42
N ILE A 708 10.42 19.73 0.47
CA ILE A 708 11.08 21.04 0.38
C ILE A 708 12.21 21.01 -0.66
N GLY A 709 12.94 19.89 -0.74
CA GLY A 709 13.97 19.67 -1.75
C GLY A 709 15.17 20.62 -1.59
N PRO A 710 15.68 21.22 -2.68
CA PRO A 710 16.89 22.04 -2.65
C PRO A 710 16.84 23.31 -1.78
N GLU A 711 15.65 23.82 -1.41
CA GLU A 711 15.53 24.97 -0.51
C GLU A 711 16.10 24.68 0.89
N ALA A 712 16.01 23.44 1.34
CA ALA A 712 16.65 22.97 2.56
C ALA A 712 18.17 22.87 2.34
N PRO A 713 19.03 23.56 3.14
CA PRO A 713 20.48 23.46 3.04
C PRO A 713 20.99 22.02 3.12
N GLU A 714 22.18 21.77 2.58
CA GLU A 714 22.77 20.42 2.57
C GLU A 714 22.88 19.81 3.98
N GLU A 715 23.27 20.60 4.97
CA GLU A 715 23.33 20.19 6.38
C GLU A 715 21.96 19.72 6.90
N VAL A 716 20.87 20.43 6.56
CA VAL A 716 19.50 20.07 6.95
C VAL A 716 19.05 18.79 6.25
N ARG A 717 19.36 18.65 4.96
CA ARG A 717 19.05 17.42 4.20
C ARG A 717 19.83 16.22 4.72
N ALA A 718 21.09 16.41 5.09
CA ALA A 718 21.94 15.37 5.68
C ALA A 718 21.43 14.96 7.07
N ALA A 719 21.10 15.92 7.93
CA ALA A 719 20.50 15.68 9.24
C ALA A 719 19.19 14.88 9.12
N ALA A 720 18.30 15.29 8.21
CA ALA A 720 17.04 14.58 7.96
C ALA A 720 17.24 13.15 7.43
N LYS A 721 18.23 12.94 6.54
CA LYS A 721 18.60 11.60 6.04
C LYS A 721 19.20 10.70 7.13
N GLY A 722 19.85 11.29 8.13
CA GLY A 722 20.42 10.59 9.27
C GLY A 722 19.39 10.06 10.27
N LEU A 723 18.12 10.45 10.16
CA LEU A 723 17.06 10.00 11.06
C LEU A 723 16.61 8.57 10.75
N ARG A 724 16.89 7.65 11.69
CA ARG A 724 16.59 6.22 11.55
C ARG A 724 15.20 5.85 12.09
N HIS A 725 14.61 4.85 11.46
CA HIS A 725 13.28 4.32 11.80
C HIS A 725 13.19 2.83 11.47
N ILE A 726 12.11 2.21 11.94
CA ILE A 726 11.70 0.83 11.63
C ILE A 726 10.32 0.88 11.01
N SER A 727 10.10 -0.05 10.08
CA SER A 727 8.83 -0.27 9.45
C SER A 727 8.14 -1.49 10.06
N VAL A 728 6.82 -1.52 10.04
CA VAL A 728 6.03 -2.67 10.47
C VAL A 728 5.07 -3.07 9.38
N LYS A 729 5.02 -4.36 9.08
CA LYS A 729 3.98 -4.96 8.26
C LYS A 729 3.07 -5.78 9.15
N CYS A 730 1.77 -5.55 9.03
CA CYS A 730 0.75 -6.26 9.78
C CYS A 730 0.01 -7.23 8.85
N VAL A 731 -0.15 -8.47 9.32
CA VAL A 731 -0.99 -9.49 8.70
C VAL A 731 -2.20 -9.68 9.58
N ASN A 732 -3.35 -9.18 9.12
CA ASN A 732 -4.63 -9.34 9.78
C ASN A 732 -5.27 -10.65 9.31
N LEU A 733 -5.69 -11.51 10.24
CA LEU A 733 -6.32 -12.80 9.96
C LEU A 733 -7.68 -12.86 10.65
N GLY A 734 -8.74 -13.08 9.87
CA GLY A 734 -10.07 -13.41 10.37
C GLY A 734 -10.31 -14.91 10.27
N VAL A 735 -10.57 -15.57 11.39
CA VAL A 735 -10.66 -17.04 11.49
C VAL A 735 -12.09 -17.47 11.77
N ALA A 736 -12.56 -18.57 11.19
CA ALA A 736 -13.89 -19.14 11.39
C ALA A 736 -14.02 -19.97 12.69
N ARG A 737 -13.51 -19.42 13.79
CA ARG A 737 -13.60 -20.03 15.12
C ARG A 737 -13.62 -18.93 16.17
N GLU A 738 -14.60 -18.94 17.05
CA GLU A 738 -14.70 -18.00 18.16
C GLU A 738 -13.74 -18.32 19.31
N ASN A 739 -13.51 -17.33 20.17
CA ASN A 739 -12.84 -17.50 21.47
C ASN A 739 -11.49 -18.22 21.37
N ILE A 740 -10.65 -17.84 20.40
CA ILE A 740 -9.34 -18.47 20.19
C ILE A 740 -8.43 -18.30 21.40
N THR A 741 -8.49 -17.14 22.04
CA THR A 741 -7.72 -16.80 23.25
C THR A 741 -8.47 -15.74 24.05
N ASP A 742 -8.18 -15.62 25.33
CA ASP A 742 -8.67 -14.57 26.25
C ASP A 742 -7.72 -13.35 26.33
N LYS A 743 -6.60 -13.39 25.59
CA LYS A 743 -5.51 -12.41 25.67
C LYS A 743 -5.77 -11.23 24.75
N HIS A 744 -5.35 -10.04 25.16
CA HIS A 744 -5.40 -8.84 24.33
C HIS A 744 -4.22 -8.75 23.37
N TRP A 745 -3.01 -9.08 23.84
CA TRP A 745 -1.84 -9.21 22.97
C TRP A 745 -0.77 -10.11 23.58
N ILE A 746 0.06 -10.66 22.70
CA ILE A 746 1.08 -11.65 23.04
C ILE A 746 2.40 -11.26 22.36
N TYR A 747 3.49 -11.28 23.12
CA TYR A 747 4.85 -11.05 22.63
C TYR A 747 5.57 -12.36 22.33
N TYR A 748 6.27 -12.41 21.20
CA TYR A 748 6.97 -13.61 20.70
C TYR A 748 8.47 -13.33 20.50
N PRO A 749 9.32 -13.57 21.52
CA PRO A 749 10.77 -13.39 21.42
C PRO A 749 11.46 -14.41 20.51
N GLU A 750 10.85 -15.57 20.25
CA GLU A 750 11.49 -16.71 19.56
C GLU A 750 11.32 -16.66 18.03
N GLN A 751 11.33 -17.82 17.36
CA GLN A 751 11.58 -17.97 15.91
C GLN A 751 10.43 -17.58 14.97
N THR A 752 9.26 -17.19 15.48
CA THR A 752 8.15 -16.75 14.63
C THR A 752 8.53 -15.53 13.79
N ILE A 753 7.86 -15.31 12.67
CA ILE A 753 8.08 -14.12 11.84
C ILE A 753 7.59 -12.85 12.54
N PHE A 754 6.45 -12.92 13.23
CA PHE A 754 5.87 -11.82 13.99
C PHE A 754 6.50 -11.66 15.38
N HIS A 755 6.69 -10.43 15.82
CA HIS A 755 7.17 -10.14 17.18
C HIS A 755 6.01 -10.00 18.17
N ARG A 756 4.81 -9.68 17.68
CA ARG A 756 3.61 -9.50 18.49
C ARG A 756 2.37 -9.97 17.73
N ILE A 757 1.41 -10.55 18.44
CA ILE A 757 0.03 -10.67 17.98
C ILE A 757 -0.84 -9.77 18.84
N PHE A 758 -1.70 -8.98 18.21
CA PHE A 758 -2.77 -8.23 18.86
C PHE A 758 -4.12 -8.86 18.50
N VAL A 759 -5.04 -8.90 19.45
CA VAL A 759 -6.35 -9.55 19.30
C VAL A 759 -7.44 -8.50 19.53
N GLN A 760 -7.83 -7.82 18.45
CA GLN A 760 -8.81 -6.72 18.51
C GLN A 760 -10.17 -7.20 19.03
N GLY A 761 -10.55 -8.44 18.72
CA GLY A 761 -11.80 -9.05 19.17
C GLY A 761 -11.97 -9.13 20.69
N ASN A 762 -10.86 -9.17 21.44
CA ASN A 762 -10.89 -9.12 22.89
C ASN A 762 -10.88 -7.68 23.42
N ALA A 763 -10.32 -6.73 22.65
CA ALA A 763 -10.40 -5.32 23.00
C ALA A 763 -11.83 -4.77 22.85
N SER A 764 -12.61 -5.31 21.90
CA SER A 764 -14.05 -5.09 21.84
C SER A 764 -14.79 -6.29 21.22
N PRO A 765 -15.93 -6.71 21.80
CA PRO A 765 -16.75 -7.78 21.25
C PRO A 765 -17.34 -7.47 19.87
N HIS A 766 -17.43 -6.20 19.45
CA HIS A 766 -17.95 -5.85 18.12
C HIS A 766 -16.89 -5.80 17.01
N CYS A 767 -15.63 -6.14 17.32
CA CYS A 767 -14.60 -6.27 16.30
C CYS A 767 -14.65 -7.61 15.56
N ASN A 768 -15.38 -8.60 16.09
CA ASN A 768 -15.55 -9.93 15.49
C ASN A 768 -16.99 -10.12 15.00
N PRO A 769 -17.19 -10.77 13.83
CA PRO A 769 -18.50 -11.27 13.46
C PRO A 769 -18.85 -12.54 14.26
N PRO A 770 -20.14 -12.89 14.40
CA PRO A 770 -20.54 -14.17 14.96
C PRO A 770 -19.88 -15.35 14.23
N GLY A 771 -19.39 -16.33 14.98
CA GLY A 771 -18.64 -17.49 14.48
C GLY A 771 -17.18 -17.19 14.15
N GLY A 772 -16.70 -15.95 14.30
CA GLY A 772 -15.39 -15.52 13.86
C GLY A 772 -14.50 -14.95 14.97
N PHE A 773 -13.18 -14.97 14.75
CA PHE A 773 -12.22 -14.31 15.63
C PHE A 773 -11.03 -13.71 14.86
N GLY A 774 -10.78 -12.42 15.06
CA GLY A 774 -9.74 -11.65 14.37
C GLY A 774 -8.46 -11.50 15.20
N LEU A 775 -7.31 -11.63 14.54
CA LEU A 775 -5.99 -11.34 15.12
C LEU A 775 -5.10 -10.60 14.11
N THR A 776 -4.14 -9.83 14.61
CA THR A 776 -3.15 -9.11 13.82
C THR A 776 -1.74 -9.55 14.23
N CYS A 777 -1.01 -10.17 13.29
CA CYS A 777 0.41 -10.45 13.43
C CYS A 777 1.22 -9.20 13.04
N GLU A 778 2.09 -8.71 13.91
CA GLU A 778 2.96 -7.56 13.64
C GLU A 778 4.40 -8.02 13.36
N ILE A 779 4.95 -7.61 12.21
CA ILE A 779 6.28 -7.98 11.74
C ILE A 779 7.11 -6.71 11.52
N SER A 780 8.18 -6.54 12.28
CA SER A 780 9.11 -5.43 12.07
C SER A 780 10.12 -5.75 10.97
N TYR A 781 10.39 -4.77 10.12
CA TYR A 781 11.42 -4.85 9.10
C TYR A 781 12.15 -3.53 8.94
N SER A 782 13.34 -3.62 8.36
CA SER A 782 14.19 -2.48 8.03
C SER A 782 15.15 -2.86 6.91
N PRO A 783 15.94 -1.92 6.36
CA PRO A 783 16.98 -2.26 5.39
C PRO A 783 18.01 -3.29 5.93
N TRP A 784 18.21 -3.38 7.25
CA TRP A 784 19.14 -4.33 7.88
C TRP A 784 18.52 -5.70 8.18
N LYS A 785 17.19 -5.75 8.33
CA LYS A 785 16.41 -6.97 8.46
C LYS A 785 15.22 -6.87 7.52
N PRO A 786 15.43 -7.09 6.21
CA PRO A 786 14.34 -7.06 5.24
C PRO A 786 13.32 -8.17 5.55
N LEU A 787 12.09 -7.99 5.07
CA LEU A 787 11.11 -9.05 5.13
C LEU A 787 11.59 -10.24 4.27
N PRO A 788 11.57 -11.47 4.79
CA PRO A 788 11.98 -12.63 4.02
C PRO A 788 10.96 -13.01 2.93
N LEU A 789 9.71 -12.54 3.06
CA LEU A 789 8.56 -12.86 2.21
C LEU A 789 7.66 -11.62 2.10
N ASP A 790 6.81 -11.57 1.07
CA ASP A 790 5.78 -10.53 0.92
C ASP A 790 4.49 -11.11 0.33
N GLY A 791 3.41 -10.33 0.34
CA GLY A 791 2.11 -10.71 -0.22
C GLY A 791 1.56 -11.99 0.41
N GLN A 792 1.04 -12.87 -0.43
CA GLN A 792 0.41 -14.13 0.00
C GLN A 792 1.38 -15.06 0.74
N ALA A 793 2.65 -15.13 0.33
CA ALA A 793 3.64 -15.98 1.00
C ALA A 793 3.91 -15.53 2.45
N LEU A 794 3.85 -14.22 2.72
CA LEU A 794 3.95 -13.70 4.08
C LEU A 794 2.72 -14.06 4.94
N ILE A 795 1.53 -14.03 4.34
CA ILE A 795 0.27 -14.44 4.99
C ILE A 795 0.35 -15.92 5.39
N GLU A 796 0.72 -16.78 4.45
CA GLU A 796 0.89 -18.23 4.67
C GLU A 796 1.91 -18.51 5.78
N ARG A 797 3.05 -17.82 5.75
CA ARG A 797 4.06 -17.94 6.80
C ARG A 797 3.53 -17.50 8.17
N CYS A 798 2.71 -16.45 8.25
CA CYS A 798 2.10 -16.04 9.52
C CYS A 798 1.10 -17.08 10.03
N ILE A 799 0.32 -17.70 9.15
CA ILE A 799 -0.61 -18.79 9.50
C ILE A 799 0.17 -19.98 10.04
N GLU A 800 1.23 -20.41 9.33
CA GLU A 800 2.12 -21.49 9.77
C GLU A 800 2.72 -21.20 11.14
N ASP A 801 3.30 -20.00 11.33
CA ASP A 801 3.87 -19.61 12.61
C ASP A 801 2.81 -19.49 13.72
N CYS A 802 1.57 -19.11 13.40
CA CYS A 802 0.45 -19.13 14.35
C CYS A 802 0.06 -20.56 14.76
N ILE A 803 0.10 -21.52 13.84
CA ILE A 803 -0.11 -22.94 14.14
C ILE A 803 1.03 -23.46 15.01
N ASN A 804 2.28 -23.14 14.68
CA ASN A 804 3.48 -23.56 15.41
C ASN A 804 3.53 -23.07 16.86
N VAL A 805 2.86 -21.95 17.16
CA VAL A 805 2.73 -21.41 18.53
C VAL A 805 1.36 -21.67 19.16
N GLU A 806 0.60 -22.61 18.59
CA GLU A 806 -0.71 -23.07 19.07
C GLU A 806 -1.76 -21.94 19.19
N MET A 807 -1.57 -20.83 18.48
CA MET A 807 -2.58 -19.77 18.35
C MET A 807 -3.69 -20.22 17.40
N LEU A 808 -3.34 -20.92 16.33
CA LEU A 808 -4.28 -21.53 15.38
C LEU A 808 -4.14 -23.04 15.37
N ARG A 809 -5.20 -23.72 14.93
CA ARG A 809 -5.20 -25.15 14.64
C ARG A 809 -5.04 -25.38 13.13
N PRO A 810 -4.44 -26.48 12.68
CA PRO A 810 -4.32 -26.79 11.25
C PRO A 810 -5.67 -26.79 10.49
N GLU A 811 -6.76 -27.16 11.18
CA GLU A 811 -8.12 -27.19 10.64
C GLU A 811 -8.86 -25.84 10.70
N ASP A 812 -8.26 -24.81 11.29
CA ASP A 812 -8.90 -23.48 11.38
C ASP A 812 -9.00 -22.86 9.97
N ARG A 813 -10.23 -22.60 9.53
CA ARG A 813 -10.48 -21.94 8.25
C ARG A 813 -10.28 -20.43 8.36
N ILE A 814 -9.40 -19.88 7.54
CA ILE A 814 -9.23 -18.43 7.37
C ILE A 814 -10.38 -17.88 6.50
N ILE A 815 -11.13 -16.91 7.02
CA ILE A 815 -12.21 -16.20 6.31
C ILE A 815 -11.64 -15.04 5.50
N THR A 816 -10.73 -14.28 6.09
CA THR A 816 -10.07 -13.16 5.43
C THR A 816 -8.63 -13.02 5.91
N ALA A 817 -7.77 -12.51 5.02
CA ALA A 817 -6.43 -12.06 5.34
C ALA A 817 -6.13 -10.73 4.65
N HIS A 818 -5.58 -9.77 5.39
CA HIS A 818 -5.26 -8.43 4.86
C HIS A 818 -3.88 -7.96 5.32
N LEU A 819 -3.14 -7.30 4.43
CA LEU A 819 -1.83 -6.73 4.71
C LEU A 819 -1.91 -5.22 4.91
N VAL A 820 -1.34 -4.73 6.01
CA VAL A 820 -1.11 -3.29 6.22
C VAL A 820 0.39 -3.05 6.30
N ASP A 821 0.90 -2.13 5.47
CA ASP A 821 2.31 -1.74 5.51
C ASP A 821 2.48 -0.35 6.12
N MET A 822 3.33 -0.25 7.14
CA MET A 822 3.66 0.98 7.87
C MET A 822 5.16 1.29 7.72
N PRO A 823 5.54 2.02 6.65
CA PRO A 823 6.96 2.33 6.39
C PRO A 823 7.63 3.10 7.52
N TYR A 824 6.89 3.99 8.18
CA TYR A 824 7.32 4.68 9.39
C TYR A 824 6.49 4.18 10.56
N ALA A 825 6.97 3.13 11.23
CA ALA A 825 6.33 2.61 12.44
C ALA A 825 7.00 3.18 13.68
N TYR A 826 8.27 2.85 13.93
CA TYR A 826 9.02 3.26 15.14
C TYR A 826 10.19 4.17 14.78
N VAL A 827 10.37 5.25 15.52
CA VAL A 827 11.57 6.10 15.43
C VAL A 827 12.69 5.47 16.27
N ILE A 828 13.92 5.52 15.79
CA ILE A 828 15.08 4.98 16.52
C ILE A 828 15.75 6.10 17.29
N TYR A 829 16.02 5.85 18.58
CA TYR A 829 16.80 6.74 19.44
C TYR A 829 18.27 6.31 19.39
N ASP A 830 19.02 6.91 18.46
CA ASP A 830 20.48 6.82 18.41
C ASP A 830 21.11 8.13 18.92
N GLN A 831 22.44 8.13 19.06
CA GLN A 831 23.20 9.27 19.58
C GLN A 831 23.12 10.53 18.68
N ALA A 832 22.84 10.37 17.39
CA ALA A 832 22.79 11.48 16.43
C ALA A 832 21.38 12.08 16.28
N ARG A 833 20.34 11.36 16.74
CA ARG A 833 18.94 11.77 16.63
C ARG A 833 18.70 13.18 17.14
N ALA A 834 19.12 13.49 18.36
CA ALA A 834 18.79 14.75 19.02
C ALA A 834 19.36 15.97 18.26
N SER A 835 20.63 15.89 17.84
CA SER A 835 21.25 16.95 17.04
C SER A 835 20.62 17.05 15.65
N ASN A 836 20.35 15.93 14.98
CA ASN A 836 19.71 15.92 13.67
C ASN A 836 18.31 16.56 13.70
N VAL A 837 17.49 16.22 14.70
CA VAL A 837 16.15 16.82 14.89
C VAL A 837 16.28 18.33 15.16
N ALA A 838 17.21 18.75 16.03
CA ALA A 838 17.42 20.17 16.33
C ALA A 838 17.81 20.96 15.08
N THR A 839 18.80 20.50 14.30
CA THR A 839 19.23 21.13 13.05
C THR A 839 18.06 21.36 12.08
N VAL A 840 17.21 20.34 11.91
CA VAL A 840 16.06 20.45 11.00
C VAL A 840 14.98 21.37 11.57
N LYS A 841 14.65 21.23 12.86
CA LYS A 841 13.63 22.02 13.55
C LYS A 841 13.97 23.51 13.55
N ASP A 842 15.20 23.86 13.90
CA ASP A 842 15.66 25.25 13.98
C ASP A 842 15.68 25.94 12.62
N TRP A 843 15.86 25.17 11.54
CA TRP A 843 15.76 25.70 10.19
C TRP A 843 14.31 25.91 9.76
N LEU A 844 13.43 24.93 9.99
CA LEU A 844 12.00 25.00 9.65
C LEU A 844 11.26 26.10 10.41
N ALA A 845 11.62 26.34 11.67
CA ALA A 845 11.02 27.38 12.50
C ALA A 845 11.20 28.81 11.93
N ARG A 846 12.19 29.03 11.05
CA ARG A 846 12.43 30.33 10.39
C ARG A 846 11.42 30.65 9.28
N TYR A 847 10.59 29.67 8.91
CA TYR A 847 9.61 29.75 7.83
C TYR A 847 8.20 29.42 8.33
N ASP A 848 7.94 29.67 9.62
CA ASP A 848 6.65 29.47 10.28
C ASP A 848 6.11 28.02 10.19
N ILE A 849 7.02 27.05 10.09
CA ILE A 849 6.71 25.62 10.06
C ILE A 849 6.90 25.04 11.47
N VAL A 850 5.79 24.62 12.07
CA VAL A 850 5.73 23.96 13.38
C VAL A 850 5.67 22.45 13.19
N LEU A 851 6.62 21.73 13.78
CA LEU A 851 6.62 20.27 13.80
C LEU A 851 5.79 19.77 14.98
N ALA A 852 4.94 18.77 14.73
CA ALA A 852 4.13 18.16 15.78
C ALA A 852 3.91 16.67 15.55
N GLY A 853 3.97 15.89 16.62
CA GLY A 853 3.59 14.48 16.62
C GLY A 853 4.74 13.51 16.31
N ARG A 854 4.42 12.21 16.39
CA ARG A 854 5.37 11.08 16.40
C ARG A 854 6.49 11.21 15.36
N TYR A 855 6.11 11.46 14.11
CA TYR A 855 7.07 11.41 13.00
C TYR A 855 7.60 12.78 12.58
N SER A 856 6.94 13.89 12.95
CA SER A 856 7.45 15.21 12.63
C SER A 856 8.41 15.72 13.70
N GLU A 857 8.16 15.43 14.97
CA GLU A 857 9.10 15.68 16.08
C GLU A 857 10.12 14.53 16.24
N TRP A 858 9.93 13.45 15.49
CA TRP A 858 10.75 12.24 15.52
C TRP A 858 10.82 11.58 16.91
N GLU A 859 9.73 11.66 17.68
CA GLU A 859 9.60 11.14 19.04
C GLU A 859 8.75 9.86 19.08
N TYR A 860 9.05 8.95 20.01
CA TYR A 860 8.25 7.73 20.18
C TYR A 860 6.94 8.06 20.92
N TYR A 861 5.86 8.39 20.21
CA TYR A 861 4.58 8.77 20.84
C TYR A 861 3.51 7.69 20.80
N ASN A 862 2.69 7.63 21.86
CA ASN A 862 1.38 6.99 21.81
C ASN A 862 0.31 8.03 21.42
N SER A 863 -0.95 7.60 21.29
CA SER A 863 -2.04 8.46 20.81
C SER A 863 -2.32 9.64 21.74
N ASP A 864 -2.24 9.47 23.07
CA ASP A 864 -2.40 10.53 24.07
C ASP A 864 -1.36 11.65 23.89
N HIS A 865 -0.09 11.29 23.77
CA HIS A 865 1.01 12.23 23.49
C HIS A 865 0.82 12.92 22.14
N ALA A 866 0.33 12.18 21.13
CA ALA A 866 0.04 12.74 19.82
C ALA A 866 -1.08 13.80 19.88
N PHE A 867 -2.12 13.60 20.69
CA PHE A 867 -3.16 14.62 20.91
C PHE A 867 -2.61 15.85 21.62
N ILE A 868 -1.79 15.65 22.67
CA ILE A 868 -1.16 16.76 23.40
C ILE A 868 -0.22 17.55 22.49
N ALA A 869 0.55 16.89 21.63
CA ALA A 869 1.42 17.54 20.66
C ALA A 869 0.61 18.42 19.68
N GLY A 870 -0.53 17.91 19.19
CA GLY A 870 -1.44 18.70 18.34
C GLY A 870 -1.99 19.94 19.03
N LYS A 871 -2.40 19.79 20.30
CA LYS A 871 -2.86 20.91 21.14
C LYS A 871 -1.75 21.96 21.34
N LYS A 872 -0.54 21.52 21.72
CA LYS A 872 0.61 22.41 21.93
C LYS A 872 1.00 23.17 20.66
N ALA A 873 0.96 22.50 19.50
CA ALA A 873 1.25 23.13 18.21
C ALA A 873 0.20 24.20 17.86
N ALA A 874 -1.09 23.90 18.07
CA ALA A 874 -2.17 24.87 17.91
C ALA A 874 -2.01 26.09 18.84
N GLU A 875 -1.72 25.86 20.12
CA GLU A 875 -1.48 26.94 21.10
C GLU A 875 -0.26 27.80 20.74
N ALA A 876 0.82 27.19 20.24
CA ALA A 876 1.99 27.91 19.78
C ALA A 876 1.66 28.86 18.62
N VAL A 877 0.92 28.38 17.62
CA VAL A 877 0.46 29.19 16.48
C VAL A 877 -0.49 30.30 16.95
N LEU A 878 -1.43 30.00 17.85
CA LEU A 878 -2.36 31.02 18.38
C LEU A 878 -1.63 32.12 19.17
N ARG A 879 -0.59 31.78 19.94
CA ARG A 879 0.26 32.77 20.63
C ARG A 879 1.01 33.65 19.63
N GLN A 880 1.65 33.06 18.63
CA GLN A 880 2.36 33.82 17.58
C GLN A 880 1.43 34.81 16.85
N ARG A 881 0.19 34.39 16.56
CA ARG A 881 -0.82 35.27 15.96
C ARG A 881 -1.22 36.44 16.87
N ALA A 882 -1.33 36.19 18.18
CA ALA A 882 -1.67 37.24 19.15
C ALA A 882 -0.54 38.27 19.29
N ASP A 883 0.72 37.82 19.31
CA ASP A 883 1.90 38.69 19.40
C ASP A 883 2.01 39.61 18.16
N VAL A 884 1.75 39.08 16.96
CA VAL A 884 1.70 39.89 15.72
C VAL A 884 0.56 40.92 15.77
N ALA A 885 -0.63 40.54 16.25
CA ALA A 885 -1.76 41.46 16.35
C ALA A 885 -1.53 42.59 17.37
N GLN A 886 -0.78 42.33 18.45
CA GLN A 886 -0.41 43.35 19.44
C GLN A 886 0.64 44.34 18.91
N ASN A 887 1.64 43.86 18.14
CA ASN A 887 2.68 44.72 17.58
C ASN A 887 2.17 45.64 16.45
N VAL A 888 1.17 45.22 15.69
CA VAL A 888 0.52 46.04 14.64
C VAL A 888 -0.45 47.08 15.22
N GLY A 889 -0.92 46.90 16.47
CA GLY A 889 -1.80 47.85 17.15
C GLY A 889 -1.10 48.93 17.98
N SER A 890 0.24 48.92 18.03
CA SER A 890 1.09 49.87 18.77
C SER A 890 1.93 50.80 17.89
N GLU A 891 1.81 50.68 16.56
CA GLU A 891 2.23 51.69 15.58
C GLU A 891 1.02 52.53 15.14
#